data_AF-A0A9E4K2P2-F1
#
_entry.id   AF-A0A9E4K2P2-F1
#
_cell.length_a   1.000
_cell.length_b   1.000
_cell.length_c   1.000
_cell.angle_alpha   90.00
_cell.angle_beta   90.00
_cell.angle_gamma   90.00
#
_symmetry.space_group_name_H-M   'P 1'
#
loop_
_entity.id
_entity.type
_entity.pdbx_description
1 polymer ?
#
loop_
_entity_poly.entity_id
_entity_poly.type
_entity_poly.pdbx_seq_one_letter_code
_entity_poly.pdbx_strand_id
1 'polypeptide(L)'
;MPLGFLALASNNLSASDSKSESEDEYFTIKKAIWKYEENRLIVKGKGGEDLEVVLMNAATENVLESVVSKDDDWRFKIKIEDDTDVPCKVSAKRSADGAVEEMRVKDAPDHCKGDMGGGDGNMPPIANANGPYAGSPNEAVDFSSEGSSDPEMGDLVYLWDFGDGNTSNEPNPSHVFSEIGIFQVMLTVKDSEGAVTEVMTVASILEGGQPTAVSINSTSQNGIPGDPVPEQPLINTDGYRVFAVNDLGMHCGDFDTRISSILPPFNVLHATVIKRGLEPQILGPNDVDVYYSAASNPQDPIITTGQNSAQSGPVYSSRNVNTGEVFKTNFWDVARDAYDPFYPPGILPAFYPAGPVEGILDLGLPMPNVEQLYLGDFALSAEQQAMPGRHGPYVENALEKFEAFVTDQPFFIDMFPALGLDRNFQFGYVVENVNWFEAPGIPISAFDDFGLENPWPLYRVQAKQGETILASVDTVVPISGEANCGACHGADVDGGNGLATAALTNVASSLDDPMYEMVPDEVSKEYATDLNLVRLHDQKHGTDLENQTPVVCQQCHYTPALDLAQLGPLGPEFDPYGGFANGRNQISVKSMSNVMHSHHGSLTDAGGEPIFPDMPDAIKDEFGVVSNHQERREILQETCYQCHPGRRTDCLRGAMSNGGMLCQDCHGDMMQVGSDFTDNVTPDNPGDFDLGGDFYDITAVPQQPRVPWANEPGCGSCHTGDAMDNMAGMPGTVVNPADTDSNPDNIRLFKAYRSDDDKATPIVPSNKRFAENSIEVDNPAVTGPEDPRIGNPMLYRVSVGHEGIFCEACHGATHGIWPNKHDAANDNVAANQLQGHKGTIIECSTCHEGDLGNTLGGPHGMHPVGNTRFADGGHGDMAENNSGECKACHGPDGLGTVLSRMAVTRNLECDSSTAFCPDGNSATFEKGYMVGCVECHENEINHD
;
A
#
# COMPACT_ATOMS: atom_id res chain seq x y z
N MET A 1 17.88 47.62 -41.78
CA MET A 1 17.69 48.15 -43.16
C MET A 1 17.49 46.97 -44.10
N PRO A 2 16.63 47.09 -45.12
CA PRO A 2 15.48 46.18 -45.31
C PRO A 2 15.47 45.39 -46.64
N LEU A 3 14.36 44.65 -46.86
CA LEU A 3 13.76 44.09 -48.11
C LEU A 3 13.99 42.58 -48.35
N GLY A 4 12.99 41.73 -48.60
CA GLY A 4 11.52 41.86 -48.68
C GLY A 4 10.85 40.74 -49.52
N PHE A 5 9.50 40.66 -49.45
CA PHE A 5 8.49 39.95 -50.29
C PHE A 5 8.11 38.48 -49.97
N LEU A 6 6.84 38.00 -50.00
CA LEU A 6 5.50 38.55 -50.39
C LEU A 6 4.32 37.70 -49.80
N ALA A 7 3.26 38.38 -49.33
CA ALA A 7 1.77 38.17 -49.20
C ALA A 7 1.10 36.75 -49.16
N LEU A 8 -0.05 36.51 -48.48
CA LEU A 8 -1.39 37.16 -48.58
C LEU A 8 -2.32 36.93 -47.35
N ALA A 9 -2.91 38.03 -46.87
CA ALA A 9 -4.25 38.30 -46.32
C ALA A 9 -4.98 37.36 -45.31
N SER A 10 -5.21 37.88 -44.10
CA SER A 10 -6.55 38.06 -43.51
C SER A 10 -6.50 39.10 -42.38
N ASN A 11 -7.41 40.08 -42.41
CA ASN A 11 -7.62 41.11 -41.38
C ASN A 11 -8.77 40.67 -40.47
N ASN A 12 -8.60 40.78 -39.15
CA ASN A 12 -9.73 40.80 -38.21
C ASN A 12 -9.68 42.05 -37.32
N LEU A 13 -10.83 42.70 -37.24
CA LEU A 13 -11.14 43.90 -36.45
C LEU A 13 -11.49 43.55 -35.00
N SER A 14 -11.34 44.56 -34.16
CA SER A 14 -11.71 44.65 -32.75
C SER A 14 -13.23 44.65 -32.49
N ALA A 15 -13.58 44.00 -31.37
CA ALA A 15 -14.58 44.35 -30.36
C ALA A 15 -16.05 44.58 -30.76
N SER A 16 -16.88 43.58 -30.46
CA SER A 16 -18.17 43.76 -29.78
C SER A 16 -18.50 42.48 -29.01
N ASP A 17 -18.91 42.63 -27.76
CA ASP A 17 -19.46 41.60 -26.88
C ASP A 17 -20.37 40.61 -27.62
N SER A 18 -20.09 39.31 -27.49
CA SER A 18 -21.06 38.26 -27.68
C SER A 18 -21.00 37.33 -26.48
N LYS A 19 -22.00 37.46 -25.60
CA LYS A 19 -22.47 36.35 -24.76
C LYS A 19 -22.62 35.10 -25.62
N SER A 20 -21.98 34.01 -25.22
CA SER A 20 -22.46 32.66 -25.49
C SER A 20 -22.32 31.86 -24.20
N GLU A 21 -23.24 32.14 -23.27
CA GLU A 21 -23.65 31.15 -22.28
C GLU A 21 -24.39 30.07 -23.06
N SER A 22 -23.84 28.86 -23.12
CA SER A 22 -24.63 27.67 -23.45
C SER A 22 -25.42 27.29 -22.20
N GLU A 23 -26.54 27.96 -21.98
CA GLU A 23 -27.60 27.47 -21.08
C GLU A 23 -28.31 26.31 -21.77
N ASP A 24 -27.69 25.11 -21.77
CA ASP A 24 -28.48 23.89 -21.75
C ASP A 24 -28.85 23.65 -20.29
N GLU A 25 -30.12 23.89 -19.98
CA GLU A 25 -30.66 23.85 -18.63
C GLU A 25 -30.51 22.47 -17.99
N TYR A 26 -29.79 22.40 -16.86
CA TYR A 26 -29.69 21.22 -16.02
C TYR A 26 -31.09 20.66 -15.68
N PHE A 27 -31.31 19.38 -16.02
CA PHE A 27 -32.47 18.62 -15.57
C PHE A 27 -32.41 18.49 -14.05
N THR A 28 -33.46 18.89 -13.34
CA THR A 28 -33.44 18.91 -11.86
C THR A 28 -34.85 18.94 -11.27
N ILE A 29 -35.04 18.28 -10.13
CA ILE A 29 -36.24 18.47 -9.31
C ILE A 29 -36.07 19.74 -8.48
N LYS A 30 -37.02 20.68 -8.57
CA LYS A 30 -37.00 21.94 -7.80
C LYS A 30 -37.83 21.89 -6.52
N LYS A 31 -38.80 20.99 -6.44
CA LYS A 31 -39.68 20.84 -5.28
C LYS A 31 -40.39 19.50 -5.28
N ALA A 32 -40.44 18.82 -4.14
CA ALA A 32 -41.32 17.68 -3.86
C ALA A 32 -41.95 17.87 -2.47
N ILE A 33 -43.27 17.91 -2.38
CA ILE A 33 -43.99 18.15 -1.12
C ILE A 33 -45.29 17.33 -1.05
N TRP A 34 -45.55 16.70 0.09
CA TRP A 34 -46.81 16.08 0.43
C TRP A 34 -47.71 17.08 1.14
N LYS A 35 -49.00 17.10 0.78
CA LYS A 35 -50.00 17.95 1.42
C LYS A 35 -51.07 17.09 2.06
N TYR A 36 -50.97 16.87 3.37
CA TYR A 36 -51.91 16.08 4.15
C TYR A 36 -53.37 16.50 3.97
N GLU A 37 -53.69 17.80 4.02
CA GLU A 37 -55.07 18.27 3.91
C GLU A 37 -55.70 18.03 2.53
N GLU A 38 -54.87 17.80 1.51
CA GLU A 38 -55.30 17.60 0.12
C GLU A 38 -55.12 16.16 -0.37
N ASN A 39 -54.53 15.26 0.44
CA ASN A 39 -54.06 13.93 0.05
C ASN A 39 -53.30 13.97 -1.30
N ARG A 40 -52.34 14.89 -1.40
CA ARG A 40 -51.71 15.22 -2.68
C ARG A 40 -50.20 15.41 -2.60
N LEU A 41 -49.49 14.68 -3.44
CA LEU A 41 -48.06 14.85 -3.72
C LEU A 41 -47.88 15.85 -4.86
N ILE A 42 -47.06 16.87 -4.63
CA ILE A 42 -46.74 17.90 -5.63
C ILE A 42 -45.25 17.86 -5.90
N VAL A 43 -44.87 17.54 -7.14
CA VAL A 43 -43.48 17.57 -7.58
C VAL A 43 -43.33 18.55 -8.75
N LYS A 44 -42.25 19.33 -8.76
CA LYS A 44 -41.94 20.28 -9.83
C LYS A 44 -40.45 20.23 -10.13
N GLY A 45 -40.09 20.39 -11.39
CA GLY A 45 -38.70 20.52 -11.80
C GLY A 45 -38.56 21.21 -13.15
N LYS A 46 -37.33 21.26 -13.63
CA LYS A 46 -36.91 21.95 -14.86
C LYS A 46 -36.10 20.99 -15.73
N GLY A 47 -36.04 21.21 -17.05
CA GLY A 47 -35.09 20.52 -17.92
C GLY A 47 -35.54 20.29 -19.36
N GLY A 48 -36.02 21.34 -20.03
CA GLY A 48 -36.27 21.39 -21.48
C GLY A 48 -37.74 21.31 -21.90
N GLU A 49 -38.08 22.00 -23.00
CA GLU A 49 -39.42 22.06 -23.62
C GLU A 49 -39.78 20.77 -24.40
N ASP A 50 -41.06 20.35 -24.33
CA ASP A 50 -41.63 19.19 -25.04
C ASP A 50 -40.99 17.82 -24.73
N LEU A 51 -40.38 17.65 -23.55
CA LEU A 51 -39.74 16.41 -23.12
C LEU A 51 -40.60 15.63 -22.12
N GLU A 52 -40.67 14.30 -22.30
CA GLU A 52 -41.36 13.42 -21.35
C GLU A 52 -40.51 13.17 -20.11
N VAL A 53 -41.10 13.40 -18.94
CA VAL A 53 -40.54 13.12 -17.62
C VAL A 53 -41.43 12.11 -16.92
N VAL A 54 -40.83 11.05 -16.40
CA VAL A 54 -41.49 9.99 -15.64
C VAL A 54 -41.14 10.16 -14.17
N LEU A 55 -42.13 10.31 -13.31
CA LEU A 55 -41.95 10.36 -11.87
C LEU A 55 -42.18 8.99 -11.26
N MET A 56 -41.25 8.55 -10.43
CA MET A 56 -41.26 7.26 -9.75
C MET A 56 -41.10 7.46 -8.25
N ASN A 57 -41.57 6.48 -7.48
CA ASN A 57 -41.14 6.31 -6.09
C ASN A 57 -39.69 5.79 -6.12
N ALA A 58 -38.75 6.53 -5.53
CA ALA A 58 -37.33 6.20 -5.62
C ALA A 58 -36.96 4.87 -4.93
N ALA A 59 -37.71 4.47 -3.89
CA ALA A 59 -37.43 3.25 -3.14
C ALA A 59 -37.99 1.99 -3.81
N THR A 60 -39.12 2.10 -4.50
CA THR A 60 -39.81 0.94 -5.12
C THR A 60 -39.71 0.91 -6.64
N GLU A 61 -39.15 1.95 -7.25
CA GLU A 61 -39.12 2.22 -8.70
C GLU A 61 -40.50 2.24 -9.39
N ASN A 62 -41.59 2.18 -8.61
CA ASN A 62 -42.93 2.22 -9.14
C ASN A 62 -43.22 3.57 -9.79
N VAL A 63 -43.64 3.55 -11.05
CA VAL A 63 -44.06 4.75 -11.78
C VAL A 63 -45.32 5.32 -11.15
N LEU A 64 -45.25 6.57 -10.72
CA LEU A 64 -46.36 7.30 -10.12
C LEU A 64 -47.19 8.01 -11.19
N GLU A 65 -46.53 8.77 -12.07
CA GLU A 65 -47.16 9.51 -13.17
C GLU A 65 -46.09 9.92 -14.20
N SER A 66 -46.48 10.20 -15.46
CA SER A 66 -45.60 10.85 -16.44
C SER A 66 -46.26 12.13 -17.00
N VAL A 67 -45.43 13.10 -17.38
CA VAL A 67 -45.87 14.35 -17.99
C VAL A 67 -44.92 14.75 -19.11
N VAL A 68 -45.45 15.36 -20.16
CA VAL A 68 -44.63 16.07 -21.16
C VAL A 68 -44.53 17.51 -20.71
N SER A 69 -43.30 18.02 -20.55
CA SER A 69 -43.04 19.42 -20.22
C SER A 69 -43.65 20.32 -21.31
N LYS A 70 -44.27 21.42 -20.90
CA LYS A 70 -44.92 22.36 -21.85
C LYS A 70 -44.05 23.55 -22.22
N ASP A 71 -43.06 23.80 -21.38
CA ASP A 71 -41.97 24.78 -21.46
C ASP A 71 -40.77 24.08 -20.77
N ASP A 72 -39.77 24.81 -20.31
CA ASP A 72 -38.66 24.23 -19.53
C ASP A 72 -39.05 23.62 -18.17
N ASP A 73 -40.27 23.88 -17.68
CA ASP A 73 -40.80 23.39 -16.41
C ASP A 73 -41.72 22.15 -16.60
N TRP A 74 -41.58 21.18 -15.71
CA TRP A 74 -42.50 20.04 -15.57
C TRP A 74 -43.08 19.96 -14.15
N ARG A 75 -44.32 19.46 -14.02
CA ARG A 75 -45.05 19.44 -12.73
C ARG A 75 -45.99 18.24 -12.61
N PHE A 76 -45.93 17.57 -11.47
CA PHE A 76 -46.82 16.50 -11.04
C PHE A 76 -47.73 16.95 -9.90
N LYS A 77 -48.97 16.46 -9.92
CA LYS A 77 -49.97 16.69 -8.86
C LYS A 77 -50.74 15.40 -8.64
N ILE A 78 -50.13 14.48 -7.92
CA ILE A 78 -50.62 13.11 -7.76
C ILE A 78 -51.49 13.06 -6.52
N LYS A 79 -52.72 12.57 -6.66
CA LYS A 79 -53.58 12.31 -5.50
C LYS A 79 -53.30 10.88 -5.03
N ILE A 80 -52.87 10.72 -3.78
CA ILE A 80 -52.58 9.42 -3.17
C ILE A 80 -53.63 9.19 -2.07
N GLU A 81 -54.42 8.12 -2.18
CA GLU A 81 -55.59 7.92 -1.31
C GLU A 81 -55.23 7.32 0.05
N ASP A 82 -54.20 6.47 0.08
CA ASP A 82 -53.63 5.88 1.27
C ASP A 82 -52.32 6.60 1.60
N ASP A 83 -52.17 7.07 2.84
CA ASP A 83 -50.94 7.76 3.23
C ASP A 83 -49.73 6.82 3.22
N THR A 84 -49.93 5.50 3.35
CA THR A 84 -48.87 4.46 3.25
C THR A 84 -48.21 4.35 1.88
N ASP A 85 -48.85 4.85 0.83
CA ASP A 85 -48.34 4.84 -0.54
C ASP A 85 -47.57 6.13 -0.89
N VAL A 86 -47.42 7.08 0.05
CA VAL A 86 -46.69 8.32 -0.17
C VAL A 86 -45.18 8.06 -0.14
N PRO A 87 -44.43 8.36 -1.22
CA PRO A 87 -42.99 8.12 -1.26
C PRO A 87 -42.22 9.06 -0.31
N CYS A 88 -41.20 8.56 0.39
CA CYS A 88 -40.25 9.40 1.15
C CYS A 88 -39.36 10.23 0.20
N LYS A 89 -39.03 9.65 -0.95
CA LYS A 89 -38.20 10.25 -2.01
C LYS A 89 -38.79 9.93 -3.37
N VAL A 90 -38.77 10.92 -4.27
CA VAL A 90 -39.20 10.76 -5.65
C VAL A 90 -37.99 10.78 -6.59
N SER A 91 -38.08 10.01 -7.66
CA SER A 91 -37.11 9.97 -8.74
C SER A 91 -37.78 10.44 -10.02
N ALA A 92 -37.23 11.46 -10.67
CA ALA A 92 -37.69 11.96 -11.96
C ALA A 92 -36.70 11.51 -13.03
N LYS A 93 -37.18 10.80 -14.04
CA LYS A 93 -36.37 10.34 -15.17
C LYS A 93 -36.81 11.03 -16.45
N ARG A 94 -35.88 11.65 -17.16
CA ARG A 94 -36.12 12.23 -18.48
C ARG A 94 -36.01 11.15 -19.55
N SER A 95 -37.06 10.95 -20.34
CA SER A 95 -37.12 9.86 -21.31
C SER A 95 -36.15 10.03 -22.50
N ALA A 96 -35.71 11.26 -22.80
CA ALA A 96 -34.90 11.57 -23.98
C ALA A 96 -33.46 11.07 -23.89
N ASP A 97 -32.85 11.17 -22.71
CA ASP A 97 -31.44 10.84 -22.45
C ASP A 97 -31.24 9.93 -21.23
N GLY A 98 -32.30 9.63 -20.49
CA GLY A 98 -32.26 8.79 -19.31
C GLY A 98 -31.71 9.48 -18.07
N ALA A 99 -31.52 10.81 -18.09
CA ALA A 99 -31.10 11.57 -16.91
C ALA A 99 -32.07 11.36 -15.74
N VAL A 100 -31.53 11.09 -14.56
CA VAL A 100 -32.30 10.83 -13.33
C VAL A 100 -31.92 11.85 -12.28
N GLU A 101 -32.93 12.39 -11.62
CA GLU A 101 -32.80 13.33 -10.51
C GLU A 101 -33.72 12.89 -9.39
N GLU A 102 -33.27 13.02 -8.14
CA GLU A 102 -34.03 12.54 -7.00
C GLU A 102 -34.16 13.62 -5.92
N MET A 103 -35.31 13.66 -5.25
CA MET A 103 -35.58 14.65 -4.20
C MET A 103 -36.46 14.04 -3.12
N ARG A 104 -36.17 14.37 -1.86
CA ARG A 104 -37.02 14.00 -0.72
C ARG A 104 -38.35 14.74 -0.77
N VAL A 105 -39.42 14.04 -0.38
CA VAL A 105 -40.75 14.63 -0.29
C VAL A 105 -40.89 15.33 1.06
N LYS A 106 -40.93 16.66 1.03
CA LYS A 106 -41.20 17.47 2.22
C LYS A 106 -42.59 17.15 2.80
N ASP A 107 -42.71 17.09 4.11
CA ASP A 107 -43.94 16.76 4.85
C ASP A 107 -44.48 15.34 4.57
N ALA A 108 -43.64 14.35 4.23
CA ALA A 108 -44.08 12.96 4.06
C ALA A 108 -44.48 12.28 5.39
N PRO A 109 -45.43 11.32 5.39
CA PRO A 109 -45.93 10.62 6.59
C PRO A 109 -44.87 9.89 7.44
N ASP A 110 -45.09 9.79 8.76
CA ASP A 110 -44.12 9.20 9.71
C ASP A 110 -43.75 7.74 9.44
N HIS A 111 -44.62 6.93 8.82
CA HIS A 111 -44.32 5.54 8.50
C HIS A 111 -43.27 5.38 7.38
N CYS A 112 -42.90 6.49 6.74
CA CYS A 112 -41.84 6.56 5.75
C CYS A 112 -40.44 6.69 6.42
N LYS A 113 -40.39 6.74 7.76
CA LYS A 113 -39.17 6.64 8.59
C LYS A 113 -38.75 5.18 8.73
N GLY A 114 -37.80 4.74 7.91
CA GLY A 114 -37.25 3.38 7.98
C GLY A 114 -36.31 3.01 6.83
N ASP A 115 -36.50 3.64 5.66
CA ASP A 115 -35.58 3.57 4.53
C ASP A 115 -35.24 5.01 4.10
N MET A 116 -33.97 5.42 4.26
CA MET A 116 -33.34 6.60 3.65
C MET A 116 -34.24 7.85 3.44
N GLY A 117 -34.86 8.33 4.51
CA GLY A 117 -35.14 9.76 4.73
C GLY A 117 -36.52 10.30 4.35
N GLY A 118 -37.34 10.53 5.39
CA GLY A 118 -38.46 11.48 5.41
C GLY A 118 -38.77 11.84 6.86
N GLY A 119 -38.55 13.10 7.25
CA GLY A 119 -38.81 13.59 8.60
C GLY A 119 -39.23 15.05 8.59
N ASP A 120 -40.10 15.38 9.52
CA ASP A 120 -40.64 16.69 9.87
C ASP A 120 -39.61 17.63 10.55
N GLY A 121 -38.31 17.37 10.38
CA GLY A 121 -37.23 18.14 10.96
C GLY A 121 -36.26 18.64 9.89
N ASN A 122 -35.98 19.94 9.94
CA ASN A 122 -34.88 20.57 9.20
C ASN A 122 -33.55 19.85 9.51
N MET A 123 -32.83 19.37 8.50
CA MET A 123 -31.54 18.75 8.71
C MET A 123 -30.47 19.84 8.84
N PRO A 124 -29.49 19.68 9.75
CA PRO A 124 -28.37 20.61 9.80
C PRO A 124 -27.65 20.65 8.44
N PRO A 125 -27.18 21.83 8.01
CA PRO A 125 -26.41 21.95 6.78
C PRO A 125 -25.08 21.19 6.90
N ILE A 126 -24.51 20.80 5.77
CA ILE A 126 -23.12 20.32 5.71
C ILE A 126 -22.22 21.54 5.57
N ALA A 127 -21.31 21.75 6.51
CA ALA A 127 -20.34 22.83 6.50
C ALA A 127 -18.97 22.31 6.04
N ASN A 128 -18.31 23.00 5.11
CA ASN A 128 -16.93 22.74 4.71
C ASN A 128 -16.11 24.03 4.82
N ALA A 129 -15.21 24.10 5.82
CA ALA A 129 -14.30 25.25 6.01
C ALA A 129 -13.02 25.18 5.18
N ASN A 130 -12.79 24.11 4.41
CA ASN A 130 -11.55 23.90 3.66
C ASN A 130 -10.29 24.13 4.54
N GLY A 131 -9.16 24.50 3.94
CA GLY A 131 -7.89 24.68 4.64
C GLY A 131 -7.08 23.38 4.77
N PRO A 132 -6.03 23.34 5.60
CA PRO A 132 -5.55 24.42 6.48
C PRO A 132 -4.94 25.62 5.72
N TYR A 133 -5.11 26.82 6.28
CA TYR A 133 -4.68 28.10 5.71
C TYR A 133 -3.33 28.57 6.27
N ALA A 134 -2.61 29.39 5.51
CA ALA A 134 -1.40 30.06 5.97
C ALA A 134 -1.23 31.44 5.36
N GLY A 135 -0.52 32.33 6.06
CA GLY A 135 -0.24 33.70 5.62
C GLY A 135 0.87 34.39 6.40
N SER A 136 1.12 35.66 6.07
CA SER A 136 2.05 36.53 6.81
C SER A 136 1.29 37.51 7.69
N PRO A 137 1.88 38.00 8.80
CA PRO A 137 1.23 39.03 9.59
C PRO A 137 1.01 40.29 8.74
N ASN A 138 -0.18 40.86 8.81
CA ASN A 138 -0.65 42.01 8.05
C ASN A 138 -0.86 41.78 6.54
N GLU A 139 -0.90 40.52 6.09
CA GLU A 139 -1.31 40.14 4.74
C GLU A 139 -2.65 39.40 4.75
N ALA A 140 -3.38 39.46 3.63
CA ALA A 140 -4.71 38.88 3.52
C ALA A 140 -4.65 37.38 3.16
N VAL A 141 -5.45 36.58 3.85
CA VAL A 141 -5.65 35.15 3.63
C VAL A 141 -7.08 34.94 3.14
N ASP A 142 -7.25 34.26 2.00
CA ASP A 142 -8.55 34.00 1.40
C ASP A 142 -9.10 32.64 1.86
N PHE A 143 -10.25 32.67 2.52
CA PHE A 143 -10.96 31.51 3.05
C PHE A 143 -12.06 31.07 2.09
N SER A 144 -12.45 29.79 2.16
CA SER A 144 -13.48 29.24 1.29
C SER A 144 -14.45 28.32 2.01
N SER A 145 -15.72 28.44 1.66
CA SER A 145 -16.79 27.55 2.11
C SER A 145 -17.27 26.56 1.03
N GLU A 146 -16.50 26.39 -0.05
CA GLU A 146 -16.86 25.54 -1.19
C GLU A 146 -17.18 24.11 -0.74
N GLY A 147 -18.27 23.53 -1.26
CA GLY A 147 -18.77 22.21 -0.83
C GLY A 147 -19.71 22.23 0.38
N SER A 148 -19.93 23.39 1.03
CA SER A 148 -21.01 23.52 2.00
C SER A 148 -22.37 23.41 1.29
N SER A 149 -23.29 22.61 1.84
CA SER A 149 -24.59 22.36 1.22
C SER A 149 -25.69 22.13 2.24
N ASP A 150 -26.91 22.52 1.91
CA ASP A 150 -28.11 22.17 2.67
C ASP A 150 -28.69 20.88 2.06
N PRO A 151 -28.89 19.79 2.85
CA PRO A 151 -29.56 18.57 2.39
C PRO A 151 -30.97 18.81 1.82
N GLU A 152 -31.64 19.89 2.23
CA GLU A 152 -32.93 20.35 1.72
C GLU A 152 -32.80 21.40 0.59
N MET A 153 -31.58 21.70 0.14
CA MET A 153 -31.23 22.71 -0.87
C MET A 153 -31.73 24.13 -0.53
N GLY A 154 -31.78 24.47 0.76
CA GLY A 154 -32.02 25.83 1.24
C GLY A 154 -30.81 26.75 1.09
N ASP A 155 -31.07 28.06 1.22
CA ASP A 155 -30.02 29.07 1.25
C ASP A 155 -29.21 28.96 2.54
N LEU A 156 -27.88 29.01 2.42
CA LEU A 156 -26.94 28.96 3.53
C LEU A 156 -26.49 30.36 3.96
N VAL A 157 -26.34 30.54 5.27
CA VAL A 157 -25.74 31.71 5.90
C VAL A 157 -24.44 31.26 6.57
N TYR A 158 -23.37 32.02 6.34
CA TYR A 158 -22.03 31.71 6.83
C TYR A 158 -21.66 32.68 7.95
N LEU A 159 -20.93 32.19 8.95
CA LEU A 159 -20.24 32.98 9.94
C LEU A 159 -18.86 32.35 10.16
N TRP A 160 -17.83 33.09 9.80
CA TRP A 160 -16.44 32.77 10.09
C TRP A 160 -16.02 33.49 11.38
N ASP A 161 -15.42 32.76 12.31
CA ASP A 161 -14.63 33.29 13.42
C ASP A 161 -13.17 32.93 13.16
N PHE A 162 -12.31 33.94 13.02
CA PHE A 162 -10.92 33.70 12.66
C PHE A 162 -10.03 33.34 13.86
N GLY A 163 -10.57 33.31 15.09
CA GLY A 163 -9.80 32.96 16.28
C GLY A 163 -8.89 34.07 16.81
N ASP A 164 -8.84 35.22 16.14
CA ASP A 164 -8.14 36.44 16.57
C ASP A 164 -9.08 37.53 17.13
N GLY A 165 -10.35 37.18 17.31
CA GLY A 165 -11.42 38.07 17.76
C GLY A 165 -12.17 38.79 16.63
N ASN A 166 -11.82 38.56 15.37
CA ASN A 166 -12.56 39.07 14.21
C ASN A 166 -13.44 37.98 13.57
N THR A 167 -14.52 38.41 12.92
CA THR A 167 -15.48 37.51 12.25
C THR A 167 -15.90 38.03 10.87
N SER A 168 -16.45 37.16 10.02
CA SER A 168 -17.02 37.51 8.70
C SER A 168 -18.30 36.73 8.41
N ASN A 169 -19.23 37.31 7.63
CA ASN A 169 -20.45 36.62 7.16
C ASN A 169 -20.44 36.33 5.64
N GLU A 170 -19.32 36.61 4.96
CA GLU A 170 -19.15 36.26 3.56
C GLU A 170 -18.88 34.74 3.44
N PRO A 171 -19.36 34.06 2.38
CA PRO A 171 -19.08 32.64 2.16
C PRO A 171 -17.58 32.38 2.00
N ASN A 172 -16.89 33.22 1.22
CA ASN A 172 -15.46 33.13 0.95
C ASN A 172 -14.76 34.45 1.36
N PRO A 173 -14.51 34.68 2.67
CA PRO A 173 -13.95 35.95 3.14
C PRO A 173 -12.44 36.02 2.95
N SER A 174 -11.92 37.25 2.92
CA SER A 174 -10.48 37.53 3.02
C SER A 174 -10.19 38.17 4.38
N HIS A 175 -9.25 37.63 5.15
CA HIS A 175 -8.94 38.10 6.50
C HIS A 175 -7.44 38.35 6.71
N VAL A 176 -7.12 39.36 7.52
CA VAL A 176 -5.73 39.78 7.80
C VAL A 176 -5.45 39.59 9.28
N PHE A 177 -4.48 38.74 9.60
CA PHE A 177 -4.03 38.52 10.96
C PHE A 177 -2.88 39.47 11.30
N SER A 178 -3.01 40.23 12.40
CA SER A 178 -1.98 41.22 12.79
C SER A 178 -0.85 40.64 13.64
N GLU A 179 -1.07 39.48 14.26
CA GLU A 179 -0.11 38.78 15.10
C GLU A 179 0.31 37.46 14.46
N ILE A 180 1.55 37.05 14.76
CA ILE A 180 2.08 35.74 14.40
C ILE A 180 1.46 34.72 15.34
N GLY A 181 1.01 33.58 14.82
CA GLY A 181 0.38 32.54 15.62
C GLY A 181 -0.39 31.55 14.77
N ILE A 182 -0.85 30.49 15.42
CA ILE A 182 -1.82 29.55 14.86
C ILE A 182 -3.19 29.96 15.39
N PHE A 183 -4.10 30.28 14.49
CA PHE A 183 -5.46 30.69 14.82
C PHE A 183 -6.44 29.57 14.47
N GLN A 184 -7.29 29.19 15.43
CA GLN A 184 -8.39 28.27 15.19
C GLN A 184 -9.51 29.04 14.48
N VAL A 185 -9.74 28.71 13.22
CA VAL A 185 -10.75 29.36 12.39
C VAL A 185 -11.99 28.47 12.35
N MET A 186 -13.12 28.99 12.83
CA MET A 186 -14.38 28.29 12.89
C MET A 186 -15.32 28.81 11.80
N LEU A 187 -15.87 27.91 10.99
CA LEU A 187 -16.99 28.22 10.11
C LEU A 187 -18.27 27.65 10.72
N THR A 188 -19.23 28.53 10.98
CA THR A 188 -20.61 28.20 11.31
C THR A 188 -21.47 28.39 10.06
N VAL A 189 -22.10 27.32 9.59
CA VAL A 189 -23.07 27.36 8.50
C VAL A 189 -24.46 27.16 9.07
N LYS A 190 -25.41 28.00 8.67
CA LYS A 190 -26.79 27.98 9.11
C LYS A 190 -27.73 27.96 7.92
N ASP A 191 -28.71 27.07 7.92
CA ASP A 191 -29.75 27.05 6.89
C ASP A 191 -30.87 28.07 7.14
N SER A 192 -31.79 28.15 6.18
CA SER A 192 -32.92 29.07 6.20
C SER A 192 -33.99 28.78 7.27
N GLU A 193 -34.03 27.57 7.83
CA GLU A 193 -35.01 27.11 8.83
C GLU A 193 -34.43 27.11 10.25
N GLY A 194 -33.13 27.34 10.38
CA GLY A 194 -32.44 27.71 11.59
C GLY A 194 -31.51 26.66 12.18
N ALA A 195 -31.29 25.50 11.54
CA ALA A 195 -30.28 24.55 12.00
C ALA A 195 -28.88 25.00 11.58
N VAL A 196 -27.90 24.55 12.37
CA VAL A 196 -26.54 25.08 12.38
C VAL A 196 -25.56 23.93 12.45
N THR A 197 -24.48 24.03 11.68
CA THR A 197 -23.32 23.15 11.73
C THR A 197 -22.07 23.99 11.85
N GLU A 198 -21.14 23.55 12.70
CA GLU A 198 -19.85 24.20 12.91
C GLU A 198 -18.73 23.25 12.50
N VAL A 199 -17.73 23.78 11.81
CA VAL A 199 -16.52 23.06 11.43
C VAL A 199 -15.32 23.96 11.66
N MET A 200 -14.23 23.37 12.13
CA MET A 200 -12.99 24.10 12.43
C MET A 200 -11.92 23.79 11.37
N THR A 201 -11.09 24.78 11.11
CA THR A 201 -9.85 24.72 10.34
C THR A 201 -8.80 25.58 11.04
N VAL A 202 -7.57 25.62 10.55
CA VAL A 202 -6.49 26.42 11.16
C VAL A 202 -5.90 27.40 10.16
N ALA A 203 -5.50 28.57 10.66
CA ALA A 203 -4.72 29.56 9.92
C ALA A 203 -3.39 29.84 10.62
N SER A 204 -2.28 29.49 9.97
CA SER A 204 -0.92 29.68 10.50
C SER A 204 -0.28 30.96 9.94
N ILE A 205 0.06 31.90 10.82
CA ILE A 205 0.55 33.24 10.45
C ILE A 205 1.99 33.42 10.95
N LEU A 206 2.94 33.57 10.02
CA LEU A 206 4.38 33.55 10.32
C LEU A 206 5.11 34.76 9.71
N GLU A 207 6.16 35.26 10.37
CA GLU A 207 6.98 36.36 9.85
C GLU A 207 7.77 35.91 8.61
N GLY A 208 7.56 36.58 7.47
CA GLY A 208 8.31 36.34 6.22
C GLY A 208 7.58 35.58 5.11
N GLY A 209 6.29 35.23 5.30
CA GLY A 209 5.58 34.34 4.39
C GLY A 209 6.12 32.91 4.46
N GLN A 210 5.36 31.94 3.96
CA GLN A 210 5.85 30.56 3.89
C GLN A 210 7.05 30.47 2.94
N PRO A 211 8.15 29.79 3.31
CA PRO A 211 8.92 29.07 2.30
C PRO A 211 7.96 28.06 1.67
N THR A 212 7.77 28.14 0.35
CA THR A 212 7.20 27.04 -0.42
C THR A 212 8.25 25.94 -0.49
N ALA A 213 8.35 25.15 0.56
CA ALA A 213 9.27 24.03 0.67
C ALA A 213 8.54 22.94 1.45
N VAL A 214 8.40 21.77 0.85
CA VAL A 214 7.71 20.61 1.43
C VAL A 214 8.63 19.43 1.28
N SER A 215 8.76 18.61 2.33
CA SER A 215 9.67 17.48 2.30
C SER A 215 9.18 16.37 1.39
N ILE A 216 10.11 15.81 0.62
CA ILE A 216 9.84 14.66 -0.24
C ILE A 216 10.59 13.40 0.26
N ASN A 217 11.49 13.49 1.24
CA ASN A 217 12.15 12.34 1.85
C ASN A 217 12.27 12.48 3.37
N SER A 218 11.28 11.93 4.06
CA SER A 218 11.05 12.13 5.49
C SER A 218 11.98 11.28 6.36
N THR A 219 12.64 11.93 7.31
CA THR A 219 13.18 11.33 8.54
C THR A 219 13.08 12.31 9.72
N SER A 220 11.91 12.55 10.33
CA SER A 220 11.62 13.05 11.71
C SER A 220 10.61 14.20 11.82
N GLN A 221 10.01 14.28 13.02
CA GLN A 221 9.20 15.38 13.53
C GLN A 221 10.09 16.29 14.41
N ASN A 222 9.86 17.61 14.35
CA ASN A 222 10.39 18.69 15.23
C ASN A 222 11.57 19.54 14.74
N GLY A 223 12.02 19.43 13.48
CA GLY A 223 12.89 20.41 12.83
C GLY A 223 12.10 21.52 12.10
N ILE A 224 12.68 22.71 11.95
CA ILE A 224 12.27 23.61 10.86
C ILE A 224 13.02 23.11 9.61
N PRO A 225 12.34 22.79 8.51
CA PRO A 225 13.02 22.26 7.33
C PRO A 225 14.11 23.18 6.83
N GLY A 226 15.26 22.57 6.56
CA GLY A 226 16.36 23.23 5.90
C GLY A 226 16.00 23.61 4.46
N ASP A 227 16.88 24.37 3.82
CA ASP A 227 16.81 24.61 2.38
C ASP A 227 16.82 23.26 1.61
N PRO A 228 16.18 23.18 0.43
CA PRO A 228 16.22 21.97 -0.39
C PRO A 228 17.67 21.58 -0.68
N VAL A 229 17.93 20.27 -0.60
CA VAL A 229 19.24 19.69 -0.87
C VAL A 229 19.32 19.21 -2.32
N PRO A 230 20.46 19.37 -3.02
CA PRO A 230 20.59 18.91 -4.39
C PRO A 230 20.41 17.39 -4.53
N GLU A 231 19.58 16.97 -5.49
CA GLU A 231 19.47 15.57 -5.88
C GLU A 231 20.71 15.12 -6.67
N GLN A 232 21.19 13.89 -6.44
CA GLN A 232 22.23 13.29 -7.27
C GLN A 232 21.70 13.06 -8.68
N PRO A 233 22.46 13.24 -9.78
CA PRO A 233 21.90 13.10 -11.13
C PRO A 233 21.49 11.65 -11.45
N LEU A 234 20.32 11.46 -12.08
CA LEU A 234 19.92 10.17 -12.66
C LEU A 234 20.75 9.90 -13.91
N ILE A 235 21.59 8.87 -13.89
CA ILE A 235 22.44 8.49 -15.02
C ILE A 235 22.05 7.10 -15.51
N ASN A 236 21.59 7.01 -16.76
CA ASN A 236 21.38 5.72 -17.43
C ASN A 236 22.34 5.63 -18.62
N THR A 237 23.23 4.65 -18.62
CA THR A 237 24.16 4.41 -19.74
C THR A 237 23.78 3.14 -20.46
N ASP A 238 24.14 3.03 -21.74
CA ASP A 238 23.82 1.81 -22.50
C ASP A 238 24.58 0.58 -21.99
N GLY A 239 25.74 0.72 -21.34
CA GLY A 239 26.57 -0.44 -20.97
C GLY A 239 26.23 -1.11 -19.63
N TYR A 240 25.41 -0.49 -18.78
CA TYR A 240 25.20 -0.95 -17.40
C TYR A 240 23.75 -0.78 -16.93
N ARG A 241 23.30 -1.62 -16.01
CA ARG A 241 22.05 -1.46 -15.26
C ARG A 241 22.28 -1.68 -13.78
N VAL A 242 21.43 -1.04 -12.98
CA VAL A 242 21.32 -1.29 -11.55
C VAL A 242 19.87 -1.70 -11.30
N PHE A 243 19.68 -2.85 -10.69
CA PHE A 243 18.42 -3.21 -10.06
C PHE A 243 18.52 -2.86 -8.60
N ALA A 244 17.47 -2.27 -8.03
CA ALA A 244 17.40 -1.98 -6.61
C ALA A 244 15.98 -2.17 -6.09
N VAL A 245 15.86 -2.81 -4.93
CA VAL A 245 14.59 -3.02 -4.25
C VAL A 245 14.81 -2.88 -2.75
N ASN A 246 13.73 -2.58 -2.03
CA ASN A 246 13.70 -2.71 -0.59
C ASN A 246 13.21 -4.11 -0.21
N ASP A 247 14.03 -4.87 0.52
CA ASP A 247 13.69 -6.18 1.11
C ASP A 247 12.74 -5.95 2.28
N LEU A 248 11.48 -5.74 1.92
CA LEU A 248 10.31 -5.67 2.78
C LEU A 248 10.58 -5.10 4.17
N GLY A 249 11.25 -3.95 4.23
CA GLY A 249 11.27 -3.09 5.41
C GLY A 249 9.91 -2.44 5.62
N MET A 250 8.84 -3.24 5.74
CA MET A 250 7.57 -2.76 6.29
C MET A 250 7.71 -2.65 7.79
N HIS A 251 8.51 -1.67 8.19
CA HIS A 251 8.54 -1.32 9.58
C HIS A 251 7.27 -0.56 9.88
N CYS A 252 6.40 -1.27 10.59
CA CYS A 252 5.17 -0.75 11.10
C CYS A 252 5.55 0.00 12.38
N GLY A 253 5.68 1.32 12.25
CA GLY A 253 5.75 2.19 13.42
C GLY A 253 4.35 2.50 13.93
N ASP A 254 4.27 2.74 15.23
CA ASP A 254 3.14 3.45 15.82
C ASP A 254 3.30 4.95 15.50
N PHE A 255 2.19 5.70 15.46
CA PHE A 255 2.24 7.15 15.21
C PHE A 255 3.02 7.91 16.28
N ASP A 256 2.96 7.39 17.50
CA ASP A 256 3.68 7.88 18.66
C ASP A 256 4.45 6.73 19.28
N THR A 257 5.72 6.97 19.62
CA THR A 257 6.58 5.92 20.18
C THR A 257 7.09 6.26 21.58
N ARG A 258 6.51 7.28 22.22
CA ARG A 258 6.90 7.73 23.57
C ARG A 258 6.40 6.78 24.66
N ILE A 259 5.35 5.98 24.37
CA ILE A 259 4.76 5.04 25.32
C ILE A 259 5.03 3.59 24.95
N SER A 260 4.77 3.19 23.71
CA SER A 260 5.09 1.85 23.23
C SER A 260 5.64 1.84 21.81
N SER A 261 6.27 0.73 21.45
CA SER A 261 6.59 0.43 20.06
C SER A 261 6.58 -1.07 19.79
N ILE A 262 6.05 -1.46 18.62
CA ILE A 262 6.06 -2.86 18.18
C ILE A 262 7.43 -3.26 17.59
N LEU A 263 7.97 -2.50 16.62
CA LEU A 263 9.26 -2.76 15.93
C LEU A 263 10.00 -1.45 15.60
N PRO A 264 11.35 -1.44 15.51
CA PRO A 264 12.09 -0.25 15.10
C PRO A 264 12.04 -0.07 13.57
N PRO A 265 11.99 1.17 13.03
CA PRO A 265 11.86 1.44 11.61
C PRO A 265 13.19 1.58 10.88
N PHE A 266 13.82 0.45 10.57
CA PHE A 266 14.90 0.42 9.59
C PHE A 266 14.34 0.17 8.19
N ASN A 267 15.16 -0.17 7.22
CA ASN A 267 14.80 -0.65 5.89
C ASN A 267 16.07 -1.32 5.35
N VAL A 268 15.93 -2.27 4.43
CA VAL A 268 17.05 -2.99 3.84
C VAL A 268 16.96 -2.84 2.32
N LEU A 269 17.94 -2.19 1.71
CA LEU A 269 18.03 -2.10 0.26
C LEU A 269 18.94 -3.19 -0.29
N HIS A 270 18.46 -3.91 -1.30
CA HIS A 270 19.26 -4.81 -2.13
C HIS A 270 19.51 -4.18 -3.49
N ALA A 271 20.71 -4.43 -4.03
CA ALA A 271 21.05 -4.00 -5.38
C ALA A 271 21.92 -5.00 -6.12
N THR A 272 21.63 -5.19 -7.41
CA THR A 272 22.48 -5.95 -8.35
C THR A 272 22.90 -5.06 -9.49
N VAL A 273 24.19 -5.06 -9.81
CA VAL A 273 24.75 -4.29 -10.92
C VAL A 273 25.06 -5.25 -12.07
N ILE A 274 24.49 -4.95 -13.24
CA ILE A 274 24.70 -5.75 -14.45
C ILE A 274 25.49 -4.93 -15.44
N LYS A 275 26.61 -5.48 -15.90
CA LYS A 275 27.24 -5.05 -17.15
C LYS A 275 26.52 -5.71 -18.31
N ARG A 276 25.88 -4.89 -19.14
CA ARG A 276 25.12 -5.36 -20.29
C ARG A 276 26.05 -5.94 -21.35
N GLY A 277 25.51 -6.86 -22.14
CA GLY A 277 26.20 -7.57 -23.21
C GLY A 277 25.29 -8.65 -23.79
N LEU A 278 25.73 -9.35 -24.83
CA LEU A 278 24.97 -10.50 -25.34
C LEU A 278 24.77 -11.55 -24.23
N GLU A 279 25.85 -11.82 -23.50
CA GLU A 279 25.89 -12.54 -22.22
C GLU A 279 26.23 -11.50 -21.13
N PRO A 280 25.24 -11.04 -20.35
CA PRO A 280 25.44 -10.04 -19.31
C PRO A 280 26.30 -10.61 -18.18
N GLN A 281 26.94 -9.71 -17.43
CA GLN A 281 27.75 -10.08 -16.28
C GLN A 281 27.22 -9.35 -15.03
N ILE A 282 26.89 -10.11 -13.99
CA ILE A 282 26.68 -9.56 -12.64
C ILE A 282 28.04 -9.14 -12.08
N LEU A 283 28.13 -7.88 -11.63
CA LEU A 283 29.35 -7.30 -11.09
C LEU A 283 29.38 -7.43 -9.57
N GLY A 284 30.54 -7.85 -9.05
CA GLY A 284 30.76 -7.96 -7.61
C GLY A 284 31.47 -6.73 -7.01
N PRO A 285 31.80 -6.78 -5.71
CA PRO A 285 32.40 -5.66 -4.98
C PRO A 285 33.85 -5.36 -5.42
N ASN A 286 34.47 -6.26 -6.20
CA ASN A 286 35.78 -6.04 -6.80
C ASN A 286 35.71 -5.23 -8.12
N ASP A 287 34.52 -5.14 -8.73
CA ASP A 287 34.32 -4.54 -10.05
C ASP A 287 33.69 -3.13 -9.96
N VAL A 288 32.83 -2.93 -8.97
CA VAL A 288 31.98 -1.74 -8.81
C VAL A 288 31.66 -1.46 -7.33
N ASP A 289 31.47 -0.19 -7.01
CA ASP A 289 30.90 0.24 -5.73
C ASP A 289 29.45 0.69 -5.95
N VAL A 290 28.55 0.39 -5.01
CA VAL A 290 27.14 0.85 -5.06
C VAL A 290 26.89 1.87 -3.97
N TYR A 291 26.11 2.91 -4.30
CA TYR A 291 25.76 3.99 -3.40
C TYR A 291 24.26 4.30 -3.46
N TYR A 292 23.72 4.95 -2.43
CA TYR A 292 22.35 5.45 -2.39
C TYR A 292 22.30 6.90 -1.91
N SER A 293 21.22 7.59 -2.27
CA SER A 293 20.89 8.95 -1.85
C SER A 293 19.37 9.16 -1.92
N ALA A 294 18.86 10.17 -1.24
CA ALA A 294 17.44 10.50 -1.27
C ALA A 294 17.06 11.10 -2.64
N ALA A 295 15.90 10.74 -3.20
CA ALA A 295 15.40 11.19 -4.50
C ALA A 295 13.94 11.62 -4.44
N SER A 296 13.51 12.53 -5.30
CA SER A 296 12.12 13.02 -5.32
C SER A 296 11.40 12.62 -6.59
N ASN A 297 10.08 12.42 -6.49
CA ASN A 297 9.20 12.33 -7.65
C ASN A 297 7.99 13.25 -7.44
N PRO A 298 8.00 14.47 -7.99
CA PRO A 298 6.90 15.41 -7.84
C PRO A 298 5.62 14.99 -8.61
N GLN A 299 5.65 13.88 -9.36
CA GLN A 299 4.47 13.34 -10.04
C GLN A 299 3.72 12.29 -9.21
N ASP A 300 4.21 11.89 -8.03
CA ASP A 300 3.53 10.87 -7.24
C ASP A 300 2.10 11.33 -6.86
N PRO A 301 1.07 10.47 -7.00
CA PRO A 301 -0.30 10.81 -6.62
C PRO A 301 -0.42 11.29 -5.18
N ILE A 302 0.39 10.76 -4.25
CA ILE A 302 0.31 11.14 -2.85
C ILE A 302 0.70 12.59 -2.64
N ILE A 303 1.62 13.10 -3.48
CA ILE A 303 2.09 14.48 -3.45
C ILE A 303 1.15 15.40 -4.25
N THR A 304 0.64 14.92 -5.38
CA THR A 304 -0.09 15.75 -6.37
C THR A 304 -1.59 15.82 -6.15
N THR A 305 -2.21 14.75 -5.63
CA THR A 305 -3.66 14.67 -5.43
C THR A 305 -4.04 14.35 -3.99
N GLY A 306 -3.06 14.05 -3.13
CA GLY A 306 -3.29 13.60 -1.75
C GLY A 306 -3.89 12.20 -1.67
N GLN A 307 -3.93 11.49 -2.80
CA GLN A 307 -4.40 10.12 -2.86
C GLN A 307 -3.20 9.20 -2.79
N ASN A 308 -3.29 8.18 -1.94
CA ASN A 308 -2.31 7.12 -1.97
C ASN A 308 -2.27 6.39 -3.33
N SER A 309 -1.21 5.62 -3.51
CA SER A 309 -0.90 4.88 -4.74
C SER A 309 -1.97 3.85 -5.14
N ALA A 310 -2.84 3.39 -4.23
CA ALA A 310 -3.97 2.51 -4.56
C ALA A 310 -5.32 3.25 -4.63
N GLN A 311 -5.32 4.58 -4.52
CA GLN A 311 -6.50 5.46 -4.53
C GLN A 311 -7.52 5.17 -3.43
N SER A 312 -7.13 4.52 -2.33
CA SER A 312 -8.06 4.06 -1.29
C SER A 312 -8.43 5.11 -0.24
N GLY A 313 -7.69 6.22 -0.14
CA GLY A 313 -8.01 7.27 0.81
C GLY A 313 -7.01 8.44 0.84
N PRO A 314 -7.39 9.55 1.49
CA PRO A 314 -6.49 10.67 1.71
C PRO A 314 -5.48 10.34 2.81
N VAL A 315 -4.22 10.71 2.60
CA VAL A 315 -3.21 10.80 3.67
C VAL A 315 -3.26 12.17 4.35
N TYR A 316 -2.69 12.28 5.56
CA TYR A 316 -2.73 13.53 6.32
C TYR A 316 -1.90 14.62 5.60
N SER A 317 -2.62 15.55 4.98
CA SER A 317 -2.16 16.74 4.27
C SER A 317 -1.07 16.50 3.21
N SER A 318 -1.46 16.40 1.94
CA SER A 318 -0.59 16.81 0.84
C SER A 318 -0.91 18.27 0.50
N ARG A 319 -0.10 19.23 0.95
CA ARG A 319 -0.11 20.55 0.29
C ARG A 319 0.42 20.37 -1.12
N ASN A 320 -0.10 21.15 -2.07
CA ASN A 320 0.37 21.22 -3.45
C ASN A 320 1.89 21.49 -3.51
N VAL A 321 2.71 20.45 -3.62
CA VAL A 321 4.13 20.56 -3.92
C VAL A 321 4.37 20.13 -5.34
N ASN A 322 4.87 21.04 -6.15
CA ASN A 322 5.31 20.75 -7.51
C ASN A 322 6.73 21.28 -7.73
N THR A 323 7.59 21.24 -6.70
CA THR A 323 8.95 21.80 -6.82
C THR A 323 9.99 20.78 -7.28
N GLY A 324 9.74 19.47 -7.11
CA GLY A 324 10.70 18.42 -7.46
C GLY A 324 12.01 18.52 -6.68
N GLU A 325 11.93 19.06 -5.47
CA GLU A 325 13.06 19.30 -4.58
C GLU A 325 13.18 18.18 -3.55
N VAL A 326 14.41 17.83 -3.19
CA VAL A 326 14.68 16.91 -2.09
C VAL A 326 14.87 17.71 -0.82
N PHE A 327 14.21 17.30 0.25
CA PHE A 327 14.47 17.80 1.60
C PHE A 327 14.87 16.64 2.50
N LYS A 328 15.55 16.99 3.58
CA LYS A 328 16.14 16.03 4.50
C LYS A 328 15.81 16.42 5.93
N THR A 329 15.44 15.43 6.71
CA THR A 329 15.24 15.53 8.15
C THR A 329 16.08 14.44 8.83
N ASN A 330 16.30 14.51 10.14
CA ASN A 330 17.02 13.51 10.91
C ASN A 330 16.18 12.60 11.81
N PHE A 331 16.13 11.29 11.51
CA PHE A 331 15.33 10.27 12.20
C PHE A 331 15.53 10.25 13.73
N TRP A 332 16.76 10.55 14.17
CA TRP A 332 17.18 10.33 15.55
C TRP A 332 16.62 11.30 16.59
N ASP A 333 16.02 12.40 16.15
CA ASP A 333 15.39 13.34 17.08
C ASP A 333 14.14 12.75 17.74
N VAL A 334 13.42 11.87 17.03
CA VAL A 334 12.29 11.09 17.57
C VAL A 334 12.75 9.72 18.09
N ALA A 335 13.71 9.08 17.41
CA ALA A 335 14.08 7.69 17.66
C ALA A 335 14.78 7.41 19.01
N ARG A 336 15.53 8.38 19.55
CA ARG A 336 16.37 8.13 20.73
C ARG A 336 15.58 7.73 21.96
N ASP A 337 14.47 8.41 22.24
CA ASP A 337 13.69 8.14 23.46
C ASP A 337 12.83 6.90 23.26
N ALA A 338 12.31 6.71 22.04
CA ALA A 338 11.44 5.61 21.63
C ALA A 338 12.13 4.25 21.56
N TYR A 339 13.32 4.20 20.95
CA TYR A 339 13.96 2.93 20.59
C TYR A 339 15.14 2.55 21.49
N ASP A 340 15.60 3.39 22.42
CA ASP A 340 16.66 3.00 23.37
C ASP A 340 16.35 1.69 24.11
N PRO A 341 15.09 1.41 24.53
CA PRO A 341 14.76 0.13 25.13
C PRO A 341 14.95 -1.07 24.19
N PHE A 342 14.90 -0.93 22.86
CA PHE A 342 15.19 -2.04 21.94
C PHE A 342 16.62 -2.55 22.13
N TYR A 343 17.54 -1.64 22.44
CA TYR A 343 18.96 -1.94 22.49
C TYR A 343 19.45 -2.12 23.94
N PRO A 344 20.58 -2.82 24.15
CA PRO A 344 21.25 -2.79 25.45
C PRO A 344 21.59 -1.33 25.84
N PRO A 345 21.53 -0.97 27.14
CA PRO A 345 21.78 0.40 27.58
C PRO A 345 23.11 0.96 27.05
N GLY A 346 23.06 2.15 26.45
CA GLY A 346 24.23 2.86 25.93
C GLY A 346 24.68 2.45 24.52
N ILE A 347 23.99 1.51 23.87
CA ILE A 347 24.24 1.13 22.46
C ILE A 347 23.75 2.23 21.52
N LEU A 348 22.47 2.63 21.56
CA LEU A 348 21.97 3.69 20.65
C LEU A 348 22.70 5.03 20.79
N PRO A 349 22.99 5.54 22.00
CA PRO A 349 23.78 6.76 22.16
C PRO A 349 25.21 6.69 21.59
N ALA A 350 25.76 5.50 21.34
CA ALA A 350 27.05 5.32 20.67
C ALA A 350 26.96 5.56 19.14
N PHE A 351 25.77 5.38 18.56
CA PHE A 351 25.51 5.57 17.13
C PHE A 351 24.94 6.95 16.79
N TYR A 352 24.39 7.63 17.80
CA TYR A 352 23.94 9.00 17.69
C TYR A 352 24.09 9.76 19.04
N PRO A 353 25.23 10.43 19.29
CA PRO A 353 25.53 11.01 20.61
C PRO A 353 24.56 12.14 21.01
N ALA A 354 24.18 12.17 22.29
CA ALA A 354 23.08 12.97 22.87
C ALA A 354 23.26 14.51 22.90
N GLY A 355 24.17 15.10 22.11
CA GLY A 355 24.48 16.53 22.16
C GLY A 355 23.99 17.28 20.92
N PRO A 356 23.25 18.41 21.04
CA PRO A 356 22.95 19.28 19.91
C PRO A 356 24.21 20.11 19.61
N VAL A 357 24.95 19.77 18.54
CA VAL A 357 26.16 20.50 18.13
C VAL A 357 26.36 20.37 16.62
N GLU A 358 26.89 21.40 15.97
CA GLU A 358 27.54 21.24 14.66
C GLU A 358 28.36 19.93 14.63
N GLY A 359 28.15 19.07 13.61
CA GLY A 359 28.87 17.80 13.46
C GLY A 359 28.18 16.56 14.05
N ILE A 360 26.84 16.55 14.11
CA ILE A 360 26.05 15.33 14.32
C ILE A 360 26.44 14.28 13.26
N LEU A 361 26.61 13.04 13.71
CA LEU A 361 26.97 11.90 12.86
C LEU A 361 25.82 10.89 12.87
N ASP A 362 25.09 10.79 11.76
CA ASP A 362 24.04 9.79 11.59
C ASP A 362 24.64 8.50 11.02
N LEU A 363 24.81 7.50 11.89
CA LEU A 363 25.40 6.22 11.54
C LEU A 363 24.37 5.12 11.24
N GLY A 364 23.08 5.47 11.17
CA GLY A 364 21.97 4.53 11.01
C GLY A 364 21.78 3.55 12.16
N LEU A 365 20.75 2.71 12.05
CA LEU A 365 20.38 1.76 13.11
C LEU A 365 21.31 0.54 13.06
N PRO A 366 21.90 0.12 14.20
CA PRO A 366 22.65 -1.12 14.24
C PRO A 366 21.68 -2.30 14.13
N MET A 367 21.94 -3.18 13.16
CA MET A 367 21.19 -4.41 12.89
C MET A 367 22.07 -5.63 13.13
N PRO A 368 21.58 -6.69 13.80
CA PRO A 368 22.36 -7.91 13.96
C PRO A 368 22.79 -8.51 12.62
N ASN A 369 24.06 -8.86 12.49
CA ASN A 369 24.62 -9.53 11.32
C ASN A 369 24.37 -11.03 11.44
N VAL A 370 23.24 -11.49 10.91
CA VAL A 370 22.87 -12.90 10.98
C VAL A 370 23.69 -13.74 10.01
N GLU A 371 24.16 -13.16 8.91
CA GLU A 371 25.00 -13.80 7.90
C GLU A 371 26.35 -14.20 8.49
N GLN A 372 27.03 -13.27 9.19
CA GLN A 372 28.28 -13.55 9.89
C GLN A 372 28.08 -14.57 11.02
N LEU A 373 26.95 -14.48 11.73
CA LEU A 373 26.58 -15.45 12.74
C LEU A 373 26.47 -16.85 12.12
N TYR A 374 25.69 -17.00 11.05
CA TYR A 374 25.30 -18.29 10.47
C TYR A 374 26.31 -18.92 9.51
N LEU A 375 26.99 -18.10 8.69
CA LEU A 375 27.91 -18.55 7.66
C LEU A 375 29.37 -18.17 7.94
N GLY A 376 29.60 -17.27 8.91
CA GLY A 376 30.91 -16.71 9.21
C GLY A 376 31.62 -17.36 10.39
N ASP A 377 32.01 -16.54 11.37
CA ASP A 377 32.80 -16.95 12.53
C ASP A 377 31.96 -17.30 13.75
N PHE A 378 30.63 -17.40 13.58
CA PHE A 378 29.66 -17.68 14.63
C PHE A 378 29.59 -16.60 15.72
N ALA A 379 30.06 -15.39 15.42
CA ALA A 379 29.90 -14.23 16.28
C ALA A 379 28.72 -13.38 15.81
N LEU A 380 27.81 -13.07 16.73
CA LEU A 380 26.78 -12.06 16.48
C LEU A 380 27.46 -10.68 16.53
N SER A 381 27.59 -10.05 15.36
CA SER A 381 27.99 -8.65 15.21
C SER A 381 26.78 -7.81 14.81
N ALA A 382 26.97 -6.51 14.59
CA ALA A 382 25.94 -5.66 14.01
C ALA A 382 26.47 -4.97 12.75
N GLU A 383 25.68 -4.94 11.70
CA GLU A 383 25.87 -4.11 10.52
C GLU A 383 25.02 -2.83 10.63
N GLN A 384 25.41 -1.80 9.89
CA GLN A 384 24.71 -0.52 9.87
C GLN A 384 25.07 0.26 8.62
N GLN A 385 24.18 1.13 8.20
CA GLN A 385 24.36 1.97 7.03
C GLN A 385 24.06 3.42 7.38
N ALA A 386 24.88 4.35 6.90
CA ALA A 386 24.70 5.75 7.20
C ALA A 386 23.54 6.37 6.41
N MET A 387 22.90 7.41 6.94
CA MET A 387 21.91 8.14 6.16
C MET A 387 22.56 9.07 5.13
N PRO A 388 21.96 9.26 3.94
CA PRO A 388 22.40 10.31 3.02
C PRO A 388 22.47 11.65 3.75
N GLY A 389 23.65 12.26 3.78
CA GLY A 389 23.90 13.44 4.62
C GLY A 389 24.36 13.13 6.04
N ARG A 390 25.08 12.01 6.25
CA ARG A 390 25.65 11.57 7.54
C ARG A 390 26.22 12.66 8.46
N HIS A 391 26.86 13.70 7.90
CA HIS A 391 27.51 14.78 8.65
C HIS A 391 26.65 16.06 8.76
N GLY A 392 25.53 16.10 8.05
CA GLY A 392 24.61 17.22 7.95
C GLY A 392 23.21 16.72 7.57
N PRO A 393 22.54 15.97 8.45
CA PRO A 393 21.32 15.22 8.10
C PRO A 393 20.13 16.12 7.70
N TYR A 394 20.22 17.44 7.90
CA TYR A 394 19.22 18.42 7.44
C TYR A 394 19.66 19.26 6.22
N VAL A 395 20.93 19.16 5.79
CA VAL A 395 21.52 20.09 4.81
C VAL A 395 22.34 19.40 3.71
N GLU A 396 22.54 18.09 3.79
CA GLU A 396 23.30 17.31 2.82
C GLU A 396 22.50 16.11 2.29
N ASN A 397 22.64 15.84 0.98
CA ASN A 397 22.19 14.61 0.33
C ASN A 397 23.40 13.86 -0.28
N ALA A 398 24.40 13.63 0.57
CA ALA A 398 25.61 12.94 0.17
C ALA A 398 25.34 11.48 -0.16
N LEU A 399 26.09 10.93 -1.11
CA LEU A 399 26.04 9.50 -1.44
C LEU A 399 26.59 8.67 -0.29
N GLU A 400 25.81 7.69 0.16
CA GLU A 400 26.26 6.69 1.12
C GLU A 400 26.50 5.35 0.42
N LYS A 401 27.56 4.66 0.83
CA LYS A 401 28.00 3.43 0.16
C LYS A 401 27.26 2.22 0.75
N PHE A 402 26.87 1.27 -0.08
CA PHE A 402 26.50 -0.08 0.38
C PHE A 402 27.75 -0.75 0.97
N GLU A 403 27.78 -0.94 2.29
CA GLU A 403 28.94 -1.53 2.97
C GLU A 403 29.00 -3.07 2.88
N ALA A 404 27.88 -3.74 2.58
CA ALA A 404 27.78 -5.19 2.54
C ALA A 404 27.63 -5.75 1.11
N PHE A 405 28.13 -6.97 0.93
CA PHE A 405 27.92 -7.78 -0.27
C PHE A 405 27.64 -9.23 0.14
N VAL A 406 26.43 -9.70 -0.13
CA VAL A 406 25.95 -11.02 0.27
C VAL A 406 26.19 -11.98 -0.89
N THR A 407 26.89 -13.09 -0.62
CA THR A 407 27.09 -14.17 -1.60
C THR A 407 26.04 -15.25 -1.45
N ASP A 408 25.79 -15.70 -0.22
CA ASP A 408 24.79 -16.70 0.14
C ASP A 408 23.94 -16.15 1.29
N GLN A 409 22.61 -16.33 1.21
CA GLN A 409 21.66 -15.82 2.20
C GLN A 409 21.15 -16.96 3.10
N PRO A 410 21.58 -17.06 4.37
CA PRO A 410 21.03 -18.04 5.30
C PRO A 410 19.65 -17.59 5.82
N PHE A 411 18.77 -18.55 6.04
CA PHE A 411 17.43 -18.33 6.59
C PHE A 411 17.13 -19.37 7.65
N PHE A 412 17.07 -18.95 8.93
CA PHE A 412 16.75 -19.80 10.09
C PHE A 412 17.56 -21.11 10.19
N ILE A 413 18.86 -21.07 9.88
CA ILE A 413 19.69 -22.28 9.93
C ILE A 413 20.11 -22.65 11.36
N ASP A 414 20.34 -23.94 11.58
CA ASP A 414 20.77 -24.45 12.89
C ASP A 414 22.13 -23.88 13.29
N MET A 415 22.23 -23.42 14.53
CA MET A 415 23.52 -23.03 15.11
C MET A 415 23.72 -23.55 16.52
N PHE A 416 24.97 -23.89 16.79
CA PHE A 416 25.55 -24.30 18.09
C PHE A 416 25.54 -25.78 18.52
N PRO A 417 26.03 -26.72 17.67
CA PRO A 417 26.56 -27.99 18.18
C PRO A 417 27.66 -27.79 19.24
N ALA A 418 28.43 -26.69 19.11
CA ALA A 418 29.56 -26.35 19.97
C ALA A 418 29.16 -25.90 21.40
N LEU A 419 27.93 -25.40 21.60
CA LEU A 419 27.40 -25.05 22.93
C LEU A 419 26.55 -26.19 23.54
N GLY A 420 26.42 -27.32 22.83
CA GLY A 420 25.59 -28.44 23.26
C GLY A 420 24.08 -28.15 23.18
N LEU A 421 23.68 -27.11 22.45
CA LEU A 421 22.30 -26.76 22.18
C LEU A 421 21.97 -27.22 20.75
N ASP A 422 21.31 -28.38 20.64
CA ASP A 422 20.77 -28.89 19.38
C ASP A 422 19.33 -28.35 19.24
N ARG A 423 19.21 -27.09 18.81
CA ARG A 423 17.92 -26.43 18.56
C ARG A 423 17.68 -26.51 17.05
N ASN A 424 17.07 -27.63 16.64
CA ASN A 424 16.78 -27.98 15.26
C ASN A 424 15.62 -27.13 14.71
N PHE A 425 15.91 -26.06 13.96
CA PHE A 425 14.92 -25.31 13.20
C PHE A 425 14.57 -26.10 11.95
N GLN A 426 13.50 -26.88 12.04
CA GLN A 426 13.05 -27.79 10.98
C GLN A 426 12.55 -27.09 9.71
N PHE A 427 12.68 -25.77 9.58
CA PHE A 427 12.28 -24.97 8.40
C PHE A 427 13.43 -24.15 7.78
N GLY A 428 14.64 -24.18 8.35
CA GLY A 428 15.76 -23.36 7.86
C GLY A 428 16.36 -23.83 6.54
N TYR A 429 16.90 -22.89 5.76
CA TYR A 429 17.58 -23.10 4.47
C TYR A 429 18.67 -22.05 4.19
N VAL A 430 19.53 -22.29 3.19
CA VAL A 430 20.46 -21.28 2.64
C VAL A 430 20.13 -21.06 1.16
N VAL A 431 19.95 -19.82 0.73
CA VAL A 431 19.90 -19.47 -0.69
C VAL A 431 21.32 -19.16 -1.16
N GLU A 432 21.88 -20.01 -2.00
CA GLU A 432 23.25 -19.85 -2.48
C GLU A 432 23.31 -18.91 -3.70
N ASN A 433 24.43 -18.21 -3.86
CA ASN A 433 24.77 -17.38 -5.03
C ASN A 433 23.82 -16.20 -5.30
N VAL A 434 23.28 -15.58 -4.26
CA VAL A 434 22.45 -14.36 -4.37
C VAL A 434 23.23 -13.16 -4.93
N ASN A 435 24.52 -13.03 -4.59
CA ASN A 435 25.47 -12.08 -5.17
C ASN A 435 24.96 -10.62 -5.31
N TRP A 436 24.36 -10.06 -4.26
CA TRP A 436 23.86 -8.68 -4.25
C TRP A 436 24.63 -7.78 -3.28
N PHE A 437 24.58 -6.48 -3.55
CA PHE A 437 24.96 -5.45 -2.57
C PHE A 437 23.79 -5.24 -1.61
N GLU A 438 24.09 -5.09 -0.33
CA GLU A 438 23.08 -4.85 0.70
C GLU A 438 23.41 -3.58 1.50
N ALA A 439 22.36 -2.81 1.79
CA ALA A 439 22.40 -1.70 2.72
C ALA A 439 21.30 -1.92 3.78
N PRO A 440 21.62 -2.62 4.90
CA PRO A 440 20.69 -2.84 5.98
C PRO A 440 20.64 -1.65 6.95
N GLY A 441 19.53 -1.47 7.67
CA GLY A 441 19.51 -0.53 8.79
C GLY A 441 19.24 0.92 8.39
N ILE A 442 18.68 1.19 7.21
CA ILE A 442 18.38 2.55 6.72
C ILE A 442 17.14 3.09 7.48
N PRO A 443 17.28 4.07 8.39
CA PRO A 443 16.12 4.60 9.10
C PRO A 443 15.25 5.49 8.22
N ILE A 444 13.92 5.35 8.31
CA ILE A 444 12.94 6.19 7.61
C ILE A 444 11.79 6.52 8.56
N SER A 445 11.21 7.73 8.47
CA SER A 445 9.94 8.04 9.15
C SER A 445 8.81 8.22 8.14
N ALA A 446 7.57 8.07 8.60
CA ALA A 446 6.38 8.30 7.78
C ALA A 446 6.07 9.79 7.56
N PHE A 447 6.48 10.65 8.51
CA PHE A 447 6.21 12.08 8.51
C PHE A 447 7.47 12.92 8.38
N ASP A 448 7.36 13.98 7.59
CA ASP A 448 8.36 15.03 7.59
C ASP A 448 8.20 16.01 8.76
N ASP A 449 9.16 16.93 8.85
CA ASP A 449 9.19 18.03 9.81
C ASP A 449 7.98 18.98 9.77
N PHE A 450 7.22 19.00 8.67
CA PHE A 450 6.00 19.78 8.52
C PHE A 450 4.73 18.96 8.84
N GLY A 451 4.88 17.70 9.24
CA GLY A 451 3.76 16.79 9.51
C GLY A 451 3.11 16.23 8.25
N LEU A 452 3.80 16.23 7.11
CA LEU A 452 3.32 15.69 5.85
C LEU A 452 3.70 14.22 5.74
N GLU A 453 2.70 13.37 5.48
CA GLU A 453 2.89 11.93 5.36
C GLU A 453 3.39 11.59 3.94
N ASN A 454 4.57 10.96 3.83
CA ASN A 454 5.02 10.30 2.60
C ASN A 454 5.39 8.85 2.91
N PRO A 455 4.44 7.90 2.75
CA PRO A 455 4.71 6.50 3.00
C PRO A 455 5.65 5.88 1.96
N TRP A 456 5.81 6.49 0.78
CA TRP A 456 6.51 5.92 -0.37
C TRP A 456 7.71 6.77 -0.83
N PRO A 457 8.69 7.07 0.04
CA PRO A 457 9.85 7.84 -0.35
C PRO A 457 10.71 7.07 -1.36
N LEU A 458 11.50 7.83 -2.15
CA LEU A 458 12.36 7.28 -3.19
C LEU A 458 13.83 7.42 -2.81
N TYR A 459 14.59 6.35 -3.04
CA TYR A 459 16.05 6.36 -2.97
C TYR A 459 16.62 6.13 -4.36
N ARG A 460 17.58 6.98 -4.74
CA ARG A 460 18.39 6.80 -5.94
C ARG A 460 19.58 5.91 -5.62
N VAL A 461 19.65 4.75 -6.24
CA VAL A 461 20.76 3.79 -6.16
C VAL A 461 21.66 3.95 -7.37
N GLN A 462 22.97 4.09 -7.16
CA GLN A 462 23.96 4.37 -8.21
C GLN A 462 25.15 3.41 -8.15
N ALA A 463 25.49 2.82 -9.28
CA ALA A 463 26.71 2.05 -9.45
C ALA A 463 27.86 2.95 -9.91
N LYS A 464 29.03 2.85 -9.28
CA LYS A 464 30.20 3.69 -9.55
C LYS A 464 31.47 2.86 -9.74
N GLN A 465 32.27 3.28 -10.71
CA GLN A 465 33.64 2.81 -10.87
C GLN A 465 34.58 4.01 -10.76
N GLY A 466 35.24 4.14 -9.60
CA GLY A 466 35.92 5.38 -9.21
C GLY A 466 34.93 6.53 -9.06
N GLU A 467 35.19 7.66 -9.72
CA GLU A 467 34.30 8.83 -9.69
C GLU A 467 33.17 8.76 -10.73
N THR A 468 33.23 7.80 -11.67
CA THR A 468 32.26 7.68 -12.76
C THR A 468 31.03 6.91 -12.30
N ILE A 469 29.85 7.52 -12.44
CA ILE A 469 28.56 6.83 -12.29
C ILE A 469 28.29 6.05 -13.58
N LEU A 470 28.07 4.74 -13.45
CA LEU A 470 27.82 3.82 -14.56
C LEU A 470 26.33 3.72 -14.88
N ALA A 471 25.48 3.63 -13.86
CA ALA A 471 24.04 3.53 -14.00
C ALA A 471 23.35 3.93 -12.69
N SER A 472 22.06 4.24 -12.75
CA SER A 472 21.22 4.67 -11.64
C SER A 472 19.80 4.15 -11.81
N VAL A 473 19.13 3.88 -10.70
CA VAL A 473 17.70 3.58 -10.64
C VAL A 473 17.13 4.17 -9.35
N ASP A 474 15.88 4.65 -9.39
CA ASP A 474 15.16 5.07 -8.21
C ASP A 474 14.22 3.96 -7.76
N THR A 475 14.24 3.64 -6.47
CA THR A 475 13.41 2.59 -5.87
C THR A 475 12.68 3.09 -4.64
N VAL A 476 11.51 2.51 -4.37
CA VAL A 476 10.66 2.87 -3.24
C VAL A 476 11.23 2.25 -1.97
N VAL A 477 11.27 3.05 -0.90
CA VAL A 477 11.67 2.57 0.44
C VAL A 477 10.49 2.78 1.40
N PRO A 478 9.50 1.87 1.38
CA PRO A 478 8.23 2.07 2.06
C PRO A 478 8.37 2.24 3.57
N ILE A 479 7.47 3.02 4.16
CA ILE A 479 7.35 3.21 5.62
C ILE A 479 5.89 3.41 6.00
N SER A 480 5.50 3.00 7.20
CA SER A 480 4.17 3.28 7.74
C SER A 480 4.21 3.59 9.23
N GLY A 481 3.35 4.53 9.66
CA GLY A 481 3.16 4.92 11.05
C GLY A 481 1.75 4.65 11.56
N GLU A 482 1.01 3.69 10.98
CA GLU A 482 -0.46 3.61 11.16
C GLU A 482 -0.99 2.39 11.90
N ALA A 483 -0.15 1.65 12.62
CA ALA A 483 -0.69 0.76 13.64
C ALA A 483 -1.56 1.60 14.60
N ASN A 484 -2.83 1.21 14.80
CA ASN A 484 -3.81 2.03 15.51
C ASN A 484 -4.71 1.16 16.39
N CYS A 485 -4.41 1.13 17.67
CA CYS A 485 -5.21 0.40 18.66
C CYS A 485 -6.42 1.21 19.18
N GLY A 486 -6.56 2.46 18.73
CA GLY A 486 -7.40 3.50 19.32
C GLY A 486 -8.91 3.24 19.22
N ALA A 487 -9.34 2.45 18.23
CA ALA A 487 -10.76 2.09 18.09
C ALA A 487 -11.33 1.42 19.34
N CYS A 488 -10.53 0.59 20.03
CA CYS A 488 -10.93 -0.13 21.24
C CYS A 488 -10.20 0.33 22.51
N HIS A 489 -8.93 0.73 22.37
CA HIS A 489 -8.06 1.14 23.48
C HIS A 489 -8.02 2.65 23.72
N GLY A 490 -8.63 3.45 22.83
CA GLY A 490 -8.81 4.88 23.02
C GLY A 490 -9.91 5.21 24.03
N ALA A 491 -9.87 6.44 24.55
CA ALA A 491 -10.99 6.96 25.34
C ALA A 491 -12.18 7.30 24.44
N ASP A 492 -13.40 7.23 24.98
CA ASP A 492 -14.62 7.62 24.27
C ASP A 492 -14.57 9.05 23.70
N VAL A 493 -13.90 9.96 24.44
CA VAL A 493 -13.74 11.36 24.04
C VAL A 493 -12.83 11.54 22.81
N ASP A 494 -11.97 10.57 22.54
CA ASP A 494 -11.04 10.55 21.42
C ASP A 494 -11.57 9.71 20.23
N GLY A 495 -12.81 9.22 20.33
CA GLY A 495 -13.45 8.40 19.30
C GLY A 495 -13.28 6.89 19.50
N GLY A 496 -12.70 6.44 20.62
CA GLY A 496 -12.71 5.04 21.02
C GLY A 496 -14.11 4.55 21.39
N ASN A 497 -14.36 3.24 21.27
CA ASN A 497 -15.64 2.63 21.65
C ASN A 497 -15.72 2.24 23.14
N GLY A 498 -14.62 2.44 23.89
CA GLY A 498 -14.52 2.16 25.32
C GLY A 498 -14.48 0.68 25.70
N LEU A 499 -14.54 -0.26 24.75
CA LEU A 499 -14.67 -1.70 25.05
C LEU A 499 -13.46 -2.25 25.81
N ALA A 500 -12.23 -1.90 25.39
CA ALA A 500 -11.02 -2.39 26.05
C ALA A 500 -10.71 -1.60 27.33
N THR A 501 -11.11 -0.33 27.40
CA THR A 501 -10.80 0.57 28.51
C THR A 501 -11.87 0.59 29.61
N ALA A 502 -13.04 0.00 29.39
CA ALA A 502 -14.14 -0.02 30.37
C ALA A 502 -13.76 -0.59 31.75
N ALA A 503 -12.78 -1.50 31.80
CA ALA A 503 -12.30 -2.10 33.04
C ALA A 503 -11.16 -1.31 33.71
N LEU A 504 -10.61 -0.29 33.04
CA LEU A 504 -9.54 0.54 33.59
C LEU A 504 -10.09 1.52 34.61
N THR A 505 -9.33 1.69 35.70
CA THR A 505 -9.68 2.65 36.74
C THR A 505 -9.33 4.09 36.35
N ASN A 506 -8.38 4.27 35.44
CA ASN A 506 -7.94 5.57 34.92
C ASN A 506 -7.67 5.45 33.40
N VAL A 507 -8.61 5.94 32.60
CA VAL A 507 -8.50 5.97 31.14
C VAL A 507 -7.86 7.30 30.74
N ALA A 508 -6.73 7.24 30.04
CA ALA A 508 -6.08 8.39 29.43
C ALA A 508 -6.83 8.81 28.17
N SER A 509 -6.85 10.12 27.91
CA SER A 509 -7.33 10.77 26.70
C SER A 509 -6.21 11.60 26.06
N SER A 510 -6.42 12.10 24.85
CA SER A 510 -5.50 13.01 24.15
C SER A 510 -5.07 14.20 25.00
N LEU A 511 -5.94 14.70 25.89
CA LEU A 511 -5.66 15.80 26.83
C LEU A 511 -4.59 15.45 27.89
N ASP A 512 -4.32 14.16 28.10
CA ASP A 512 -3.29 13.68 29.03
C ASP A 512 -1.89 13.64 28.39
N ASP A 513 -1.77 13.91 27.08
CA ASP A 513 -0.49 14.06 26.39
C ASP A 513 0.25 15.31 26.89
N PRO A 514 1.47 15.20 27.44
CA PRO A 514 2.29 16.35 27.82
C PRO A 514 2.59 17.33 26.66
N MET A 515 2.43 16.88 25.41
CA MET A 515 2.60 17.65 24.18
C MET A 515 1.26 17.96 23.49
N TYR A 516 0.12 17.84 24.18
CA TYR A 516 -1.19 18.24 23.65
C TYR A 516 -1.14 19.68 23.09
N GLU A 517 -1.75 19.90 21.92
CA GLU A 517 -1.67 21.13 21.09
C GLU A 517 -0.29 21.43 20.47
N MET A 518 0.78 20.72 20.84
CA MET A 518 2.13 20.85 20.26
C MET A 518 2.42 19.81 19.16
N VAL A 519 1.65 18.73 19.10
CA VAL A 519 1.69 17.69 18.07
C VAL A 519 0.31 17.56 17.40
N PRO A 520 0.18 16.93 16.22
CA PRO A 520 -1.12 16.64 15.63
C PRO A 520 -2.03 15.84 16.58
N ASP A 521 -3.34 16.11 16.55
CA ASP A 521 -4.33 15.49 17.44
C ASP A 521 -4.29 13.96 17.44
N GLU A 522 -4.10 13.35 16.26
CA GLU A 522 -3.97 11.88 16.12
C GLU A 522 -2.74 11.31 16.84
N VAL A 523 -1.65 12.07 16.96
CA VAL A 523 -0.46 11.65 17.72
C VAL A 523 -0.78 11.66 19.23
N SER A 524 -1.53 12.64 19.72
CA SER A 524 -1.98 12.66 21.12
C SER A 524 -3.02 11.58 21.43
N LYS A 525 -3.89 11.24 20.47
CA LYS A 525 -4.81 10.09 20.60
C LYS A 525 -4.07 8.76 20.66
N GLU A 526 -3.03 8.59 19.84
CA GLU A 526 -2.18 7.39 19.89
C GLU A 526 -1.44 7.30 21.22
N TYR A 527 -0.83 8.40 21.69
CA TYR A 527 -0.19 8.47 23.00
C TYR A 527 -1.12 7.99 24.13
N ALA A 528 -2.37 8.46 24.14
CA ALA A 528 -3.36 8.08 25.14
C ALA A 528 -3.78 6.60 25.01
N THR A 529 -3.93 6.13 23.78
CA THR A 529 -4.29 4.75 23.43
C THR A 529 -3.24 3.77 23.92
N ASP A 530 -1.96 4.05 23.64
CA ASP A 530 -0.82 3.26 24.09
C ASP A 530 -0.73 3.21 25.60
N LEU A 531 -0.96 4.34 26.27
CA LEU A 531 -0.95 4.41 27.73
C LEU A 531 -2.06 3.54 28.34
N ASN A 532 -3.24 3.52 27.72
CA ASN A 532 -4.34 2.65 28.12
C ASN A 532 -4.02 1.17 27.88
N LEU A 533 -3.36 0.83 26.77
CA LEU A 533 -2.92 -0.53 26.46
C LEU A 533 -1.96 -1.05 27.54
N VAL A 534 -0.94 -0.27 27.88
CA VAL A 534 0.05 -0.62 28.92
C VAL A 534 -0.60 -0.75 30.30
N ARG A 535 -1.50 0.18 30.67
CA ARG A 535 -2.28 0.09 31.92
C ARG A 535 -3.13 -1.16 32.01
N LEU A 536 -3.75 -1.56 30.91
CA LEU A 536 -4.57 -2.76 30.87
C LEU A 536 -3.72 -4.01 31.05
N HIS A 537 -2.53 -4.03 30.44
CA HIS A 537 -1.55 -5.08 30.66
C HIS A 537 -1.14 -5.17 32.14
N ASP A 538 -0.77 -4.04 32.76
CA ASP A 538 -0.43 -3.95 34.19
C ASP A 538 -1.55 -4.46 35.09
N GLN A 539 -2.80 -4.06 34.82
CA GLN A 539 -3.96 -4.50 35.59
C GLN A 539 -4.23 -6.01 35.45
N LYS A 540 -4.09 -6.56 34.24
CA LYS A 540 -4.40 -7.97 33.95
C LYS A 540 -3.31 -8.92 34.44
N HIS A 541 -2.05 -8.49 34.37
CA HIS A 541 -0.89 -9.35 34.59
C HIS A 541 -0.08 -8.98 35.83
N GLY A 542 -0.41 -7.87 36.52
CA GLY A 542 0.30 -7.42 37.71
C GLY A 542 1.70 -6.88 37.42
N THR A 543 1.94 -6.39 36.21
CA THR A 543 3.18 -5.73 35.80
C THR A 543 3.22 -4.25 36.24
N ASP A 544 4.32 -3.57 35.95
CA ASP A 544 4.55 -2.14 36.27
C ASP A 544 5.17 -1.42 35.04
N LEU A 545 4.60 -1.69 33.88
CA LEU A 545 5.11 -1.24 32.58
C LEU A 545 4.83 0.25 32.34
N GLU A 546 3.75 0.82 32.88
CA GLU A 546 3.46 2.26 32.77
C GLU A 546 4.63 3.11 33.31
N ASN A 547 5.26 2.67 34.40
CA ASN A 547 6.42 3.36 35.00
C ASN A 547 7.75 3.01 34.32
N GLN A 548 7.72 2.17 33.28
CA GLN A 548 8.88 1.70 32.52
C GLN A 548 8.77 2.08 31.03
N THR A 549 7.91 3.04 30.69
CA THR A 549 7.78 3.55 29.32
C THR A 549 9.07 4.24 28.84
N PRO A 550 9.39 4.15 27.53
CA PRO A 550 8.64 3.41 26.51
C PRO A 550 8.80 1.89 26.63
N VAL A 551 7.71 1.17 26.34
CA VAL A 551 7.62 -0.29 26.42
C VAL A 551 7.74 -0.89 25.03
N VAL A 552 8.51 -1.97 24.93
CA VAL A 552 8.67 -2.68 23.67
C VAL A 552 8.12 -4.10 23.82
N CYS A 553 7.04 -4.40 23.12
CA CYS A 553 6.27 -5.65 23.30
C CYS A 553 7.14 -6.90 23.14
N GLN A 554 8.09 -6.88 22.20
CA GLN A 554 9.02 -7.98 21.94
C GLN A 554 10.00 -8.30 23.09
N GLN A 555 10.15 -7.41 24.08
CA GLN A 555 10.92 -7.73 25.28
C GLN A 555 10.20 -8.78 26.14
N CYS A 556 8.87 -8.81 26.08
CA CYS A 556 8.02 -9.67 26.89
C CYS A 556 7.39 -10.81 26.08
N HIS A 557 7.32 -10.68 24.75
CA HIS A 557 6.73 -11.66 23.83
C HIS A 557 7.72 -12.02 22.73
N TYR A 558 7.84 -13.30 22.39
CA TYR A 558 8.78 -13.74 21.36
C TYR A 558 8.38 -13.19 19.98
N THR A 559 9.33 -12.58 19.26
CA THR A 559 9.14 -12.26 17.85
C THR A 559 10.29 -12.83 17.03
N PRO A 560 10.00 -13.67 16.03
CA PRO A 560 11.01 -14.08 15.06
C PRO A 560 11.68 -12.87 14.41
N ALA A 561 10.96 -11.76 14.20
CA ALA A 561 11.46 -10.59 13.47
C ALA A 561 12.71 -9.91 14.07
N LEU A 562 13.01 -10.11 15.36
CA LEU A 562 14.12 -9.44 16.07
C LEU A 562 15.03 -10.39 16.87
N ASP A 563 14.64 -11.66 17.01
CA ASP A 563 15.50 -12.73 17.50
C ASP A 563 15.25 -14.02 16.70
N LEU A 564 15.68 -13.99 15.45
CA LEU A 564 15.51 -15.06 14.47
C LEU A 564 16.15 -16.39 14.90
N ALA A 565 17.09 -16.35 15.85
CA ALA A 565 17.94 -17.46 16.26
C ALA A 565 17.61 -18.05 17.63
N GLN A 566 16.68 -17.43 18.39
CA GLN A 566 16.50 -17.68 19.82
C GLN A 566 17.77 -17.45 20.64
N LEU A 567 18.61 -16.48 20.24
CA LEU A 567 19.82 -16.05 20.98
C LEU A 567 19.59 -14.79 21.80
N GLY A 568 18.47 -14.13 21.57
CA GLY A 568 17.86 -13.18 22.46
C GLY A 568 17.62 -13.82 23.82
N PRO A 569 17.32 -13.01 24.83
CA PRO A 569 17.62 -13.45 26.18
C PRO A 569 16.70 -14.60 26.57
N LEU A 570 17.34 -15.72 26.87
CA LEU A 570 16.70 -16.98 27.25
C LEU A 570 16.12 -16.92 28.66
N GLY A 571 15.98 -15.72 29.24
CA GLY A 571 15.69 -15.53 30.65
C GLY A 571 16.95 -15.58 31.54
N PRO A 572 16.84 -15.10 32.79
CA PRO A 572 17.94 -15.07 33.75
C PRO A 572 18.57 -16.44 34.03
N GLU A 573 17.78 -17.51 33.94
CA GLU A 573 18.19 -18.90 34.15
C GLU A 573 19.17 -19.46 33.11
N PHE A 574 19.22 -18.86 31.91
CA PHE A 574 20.04 -19.33 30.78
C PHE A 574 21.07 -18.28 30.32
N ASP A 575 21.20 -17.15 31.02
CA ASP A 575 22.21 -16.11 30.75
C ASP A 575 23.55 -16.46 31.43
N PRO A 576 24.62 -16.75 30.67
CA PRO A 576 25.95 -17.05 31.22
C PRO A 576 26.62 -15.86 31.92
N TYR A 577 26.09 -14.64 31.76
CA TYR A 577 26.60 -13.41 32.37
C TYR A 577 25.82 -12.93 33.60
N GLY A 578 24.76 -13.64 34.01
CA GLY A 578 24.14 -13.46 35.32
C GLY A 578 23.03 -12.41 35.39
N GLY A 579 21.97 -12.60 34.61
CA GLY A 579 20.69 -11.91 34.79
C GLY A 579 20.55 -10.60 34.02
N PHE A 580 21.38 -10.36 33.02
CA PHE A 580 21.36 -9.18 32.16
C PHE A 580 20.27 -9.21 31.08
N ALA A 581 19.41 -10.23 31.11
CA ALA A 581 18.28 -10.33 30.20
C ALA A 581 17.28 -9.16 30.31
N ASN A 582 17.36 -8.26 31.30
CA ASN A 582 16.44 -7.12 31.45
C ASN A 582 14.95 -7.51 31.34
N GLY A 583 14.56 -8.68 31.87
CA GLY A 583 13.18 -9.20 31.79
C GLY A 583 12.83 -9.99 30.53
N ARG A 584 13.74 -10.11 29.57
CA ARG A 584 13.55 -10.82 28.30
C ARG A 584 13.64 -12.35 28.52
N ASN A 585 12.51 -13.08 28.41
CA ASN A 585 12.45 -14.55 28.51
C ASN A 585 11.53 -15.09 27.40
N GLN A 586 12.10 -15.23 26.22
CA GLN A 586 11.31 -15.52 25.01
C GLN A 586 10.84 -16.97 24.88
N ILE A 587 11.46 -17.91 25.59
CA ILE A 587 11.07 -19.33 25.53
C ILE A 587 9.87 -19.66 26.42
N SER A 588 9.53 -18.80 27.38
CA SER A 588 8.50 -19.05 28.39
C SER A 588 7.16 -18.38 28.07
N VAL A 589 7.08 -17.71 26.92
CA VAL A 589 5.95 -16.87 26.51
C VAL A 589 5.57 -17.19 25.06
N LYS A 590 4.28 -17.07 24.76
CA LYS A 590 3.77 -17.20 23.39
C LYS A 590 4.38 -16.14 22.46
N SER A 591 4.38 -16.42 21.16
CA SER A 591 4.82 -15.46 20.16
C SER A 591 3.94 -14.21 20.14
N MET A 592 4.48 -13.10 19.65
CA MET A 592 3.73 -11.87 19.41
C MET A 592 2.56 -12.11 18.44
N SER A 593 2.75 -12.97 17.44
CA SER A 593 1.69 -13.35 16.51
C SER A 593 0.52 -14.03 17.24
N ASN A 594 0.82 -15.00 18.11
CA ASN A 594 -0.21 -15.73 18.85
C ASN A 594 -0.97 -14.80 19.81
N VAL A 595 -0.25 -14.02 20.63
CA VAL A 595 -0.89 -13.17 21.64
C VAL A 595 -1.72 -12.05 21.02
N MET A 596 -1.34 -11.54 19.84
CA MET A 596 -2.14 -10.55 19.14
C MET A 596 -3.30 -11.22 18.39
N HIS A 597 -3.03 -12.15 17.49
CA HIS A 597 -4.05 -12.64 16.57
C HIS A 597 -5.05 -13.60 17.25
N SER A 598 -4.58 -14.61 17.98
CA SER A 598 -5.48 -15.59 18.62
C SER A 598 -6.30 -14.97 19.74
N HIS A 599 -5.71 -14.06 20.54
CA HIS A 599 -6.48 -13.43 21.60
C HIS A 599 -7.58 -12.55 21.01
N HIS A 600 -7.24 -11.62 20.13
CA HIS A 600 -8.18 -10.67 19.55
C HIS A 600 -9.22 -11.36 18.67
N GLY A 601 -8.82 -12.31 17.82
CA GLY A 601 -9.74 -13.08 16.98
C GLY A 601 -10.78 -13.88 17.76
N SER A 602 -10.51 -14.21 19.03
CA SER A 602 -11.44 -14.91 19.91
C SER A 602 -12.40 -13.98 20.69
N LEU A 603 -12.21 -12.66 20.63
CA LEU A 603 -13.03 -11.72 21.38
C LEU A 603 -14.40 -11.55 20.72
N THR A 604 -15.44 -11.56 21.57
CA THR A 604 -16.82 -11.29 21.15
C THR A 604 -17.38 -10.08 21.88
N ASP A 605 -18.32 -9.40 21.24
CA ASP A 605 -19.10 -8.33 21.86
C ASP A 605 -20.10 -8.87 22.91
N ALA A 606 -20.94 -7.99 23.46
CA ALA A 606 -21.95 -8.37 24.45
C ALA A 606 -23.08 -9.25 23.89
N GLY A 607 -23.27 -9.24 22.56
CA GLY A 607 -24.21 -10.09 21.83
C GLY A 607 -23.66 -11.49 21.52
N GLY A 608 -22.34 -11.67 21.66
CA GLY A 608 -21.63 -12.91 21.32
C GLY A 608 -21.11 -12.94 19.89
N GLU A 609 -21.18 -11.84 19.15
CA GLU A 609 -20.62 -11.72 17.81
C GLU A 609 -19.11 -11.40 17.88
N PRO A 610 -18.28 -11.91 16.96
CA PRO A 610 -16.85 -11.59 16.93
C PRO A 610 -16.62 -10.07 16.80
N ILE A 611 -15.69 -9.52 17.60
CA ILE A 611 -15.27 -8.11 17.46
C ILE A 611 -14.54 -7.90 16.13
N PHE A 612 -13.82 -8.93 15.69
CA PHE A 612 -13.10 -8.96 14.43
C PHE A 612 -13.83 -9.94 13.48
N PRO A 613 -14.66 -9.44 12.57
CA PRO A 613 -15.48 -10.29 11.69
C PRO A 613 -14.68 -10.96 10.58
N ASP A 614 -15.16 -12.10 10.10
CA ASP A 614 -14.58 -12.78 8.95
C ASP A 614 -14.87 -12.00 7.66
N MET A 615 -13.85 -11.86 6.79
CA MET A 615 -14.04 -11.23 5.48
C MET A 615 -14.89 -12.14 4.58
N PRO A 616 -15.94 -11.60 3.92
CA PRO A 616 -16.73 -12.40 3.00
C PRO A 616 -15.92 -12.80 1.76
N ASP A 617 -16.32 -13.92 1.14
CA ASP A 617 -15.74 -14.40 -0.10
C ASP A 617 -15.85 -13.35 -1.22
N ALA A 618 -14.86 -13.34 -2.12
CA ALA A 618 -14.90 -12.47 -3.29
C ALA A 618 -16.02 -12.87 -4.25
N ILE A 619 -16.95 -11.96 -4.49
CA ILE A 619 -18.01 -12.11 -5.50
C ILE A 619 -17.51 -11.44 -6.78
N LYS A 620 -17.37 -12.22 -7.85
CA LYS A 620 -16.91 -11.72 -9.15
C LYS A 620 -18.09 -11.52 -10.09
N ASP A 621 -18.08 -10.42 -10.82
CA ASP A 621 -19.06 -10.14 -11.88
C ASP A 621 -18.74 -10.90 -13.18
N GLU A 622 -19.52 -10.63 -14.23
CA GLU A 622 -19.35 -11.27 -15.55
C GLU A 622 -18.01 -10.94 -16.24
N PHE A 623 -17.31 -9.90 -15.78
CA PHE A 623 -16.00 -9.47 -16.27
C PHE A 623 -14.85 -9.95 -15.38
N GLY A 624 -15.16 -10.72 -14.33
CA GLY A 624 -14.19 -11.20 -13.35
C GLY A 624 -13.74 -10.16 -12.33
N VAL A 625 -14.38 -8.98 -12.31
CA VAL A 625 -14.10 -7.92 -11.35
C VAL A 625 -14.78 -8.24 -10.02
N VAL A 626 -14.08 -8.03 -8.91
CA VAL A 626 -14.63 -8.25 -7.57
C VAL A 626 -15.65 -7.14 -7.24
N SER A 627 -16.94 -7.47 -7.29
CA SER A 627 -18.03 -6.51 -7.12
C SER A 627 -18.27 -6.12 -5.66
N ASN A 628 -17.93 -6.99 -4.70
CA ASN A 628 -18.01 -6.71 -3.26
C ASN A 628 -16.66 -6.28 -2.66
N HIS A 629 -15.75 -5.71 -3.48
CA HIS A 629 -14.43 -5.32 -3.01
C HIS A 629 -14.48 -4.30 -1.86
N GLN A 630 -15.40 -3.33 -1.93
CA GLN A 630 -15.56 -2.30 -0.90
C GLN A 630 -15.97 -2.88 0.45
N GLU A 631 -16.98 -3.76 0.47
CA GLU A 631 -17.42 -4.47 1.69
C GLU A 631 -16.26 -5.27 2.31
N ARG A 632 -15.53 -6.02 1.48
CA ARG A 632 -14.37 -6.80 1.96
C ARG A 632 -13.25 -5.90 2.50
N ARG A 633 -13.04 -4.74 1.87
CA ARG A 633 -12.07 -3.72 2.33
C ARG A 633 -12.48 -3.10 3.66
N GLU A 634 -13.77 -2.87 3.88
CA GLU A 634 -14.32 -2.39 5.17
C GLU A 634 -14.06 -3.40 6.27
N ILE A 635 -14.32 -4.69 6.04
CA ILE A 635 -13.97 -5.75 6.99
C ILE A 635 -12.45 -5.81 7.25
N LEU A 636 -11.63 -5.64 6.22
CA LEU A 636 -10.17 -5.58 6.40
C LEU A 636 -9.75 -4.37 7.26
N GLN A 637 -10.44 -3.23 7.12
CA GLN A 637 -10.26 -2.05 7.96
C GLN A 637 -10.65 -2.31 9.42
N GLU A 638 -11.72 -3.06 9.66
CA GLU A 638 -12.18 -3.45 10.99
C GLU A 638 -11.36 -4.57 11.62
N THR A 639 -10.52 -5.27 10.83
CA THR A 639 -9.70 -6.40 11.27
C THR A 639 -8.20 -6.12 11.22
N CYS A 640 -7.52 -6.62 10.20
CA CYS A 640 -6.07 -6.60 10.14
C CYS A 640 -5.52 -5.17 10.17
N TYR A 641 -6.19 -4.20 9.53
CA TYR A 641 -5.71 -2.82 9.50
C TYR A 641 -5.96 -1.99 10.76
N GLN A 642 -6.56 -2.57 11.80
CA GLN A 642 -6.48 -1.97 13.12
C GLN A 642 -5.04 -2.05 13.64
N CYS A 643 -4.38 -3.20 13.46
CA CYS A 643 -3.04 -3.45 14.01
C CYS A 643 -1.92 -3.39 12.96
N HIS A 644 -2.27 -3.52 11.67
CA HIS A 644 -1.33 -3.50 10.56
C HIS A 644 -1.50 -2.26 9.69
N PRO A 645 -0.42 -1.81 9.06
CA PRO A 645 -0.52 -0.75 8.08
C PRO A 645 -1.27 -1.21 6.84
N GLY A 646 -2.07 -0.30 6.29
CA GLY A 646 -2.77 -0.44 5.04
C GLY A 646 -4.06 0.36 4.95
N ARG A 647 -4.54 1.00 6.03
CA ARG A 647 -5.74 1.85 5.98
C ARG A 647 -5.52 3.10 5.13
N ARG A 648 -4.37 3.76 5.28
CA ARG A 648 -3.97 4.94 4.51
C ARG A 648 -2.76 4.65 3.64
N THR A 649 -1.83 3.84 4.13
CA THR A 649 -0.60 3.55 3.40
C THR A 649 -0.92 2.74 2.15
N ASP A 650 -1.83 1.76 2.20
CA ASP A 650 -2.04 0.72 1.19
C ASP A 650 -0.78 -0.13 0.92
N CYS A 651 -0.34 -0.88 1.92
CA CYS A 651 0.78 -1.81 1.77
C CYS A 651 0.57 -2.77 0.59
N LEU A 652 -0.66 -3.27 0.39
CA LEU A 652 -1.05 -4.05 -0.78
C LEU A 652 -1.57 -3.13 -1.90
N ARG A 653 -0.71 -2.76 -2.85
CA ARG A 653 -1.00 -1.75 -3.91
C ARG A 653 -0.55 -2.12 -5.33
N GLY A 654 -0.07 -3.35 -5.49
CA GLY A 654 0.45 -3.86 -6.75
C GLY A 654 -0.59 -4.56 -7.64
N ALA A 655 -0.10 -5.40 -8.56
CA ALA A 655 -0.90 -6.23 -9.47
C ALA A 655 -1.97 -7.05 -8.74
N MET A 656 -1.65 -7.52 -7.53
CA MET A 656 -2.55 -8.30 -6.69
C MET A 656 -3.73 -7.46 -6.19
N SER A 657 -3.45 -6.27 -5.67
CA SER A 657 -4.47 -5.29 -5.25
C SER A 657 -5.36 -4.87 -6.43
N ASN A 658 -4.76 -4.64 -7.59
CA ASN A 658 -5.50 -4.30 -8.82
C ASN A 658 -6.49 -5.39 -9.24
N GLY A 659 -6.24 -6.65 -8.88
CA GLY A 659 -7.12 -7.79 -9.12
C GLY A 659 -8.26 -7.92 -8.11
N GLY A 660 -8.30 -7.07 -7.08
CA GLY A 660 -9.26 -7.11 -5.98
C GLY A 660 -8.93 -8.11 -4.88
N MET A 661 -7.68 -8.60 -4.83
CA MET A 661 -7.21 -9.44 -3.72
C MET A 661 -6.91 -8.56 -2.50
N LEU A 662 -7.19 -9.11 -1.32
CA LEU A 662 -6.96 -8.50 -0.02
C LEU A 662 -6.07 -9.41 0.85
N CYS A 663 -5.52 -8.87 1.94
CA CYS A 663 -4.55 -9.57 2.78
C CYS A 663 -5.03 -10.95 3.24
N GLN A 664 -6.32 -11.08 3.58
CA GLN A 664 -6.91 -12.34 4.02
C GLN A 664 -7.04 -13.39 2.91
N ASP A 665 -7.04 -13.03 1.61
CA ASP A 665 -6.98 -14.02 0.52
C ASP A 665 -5.62 -14.73 0.45
N CYS A 666 -4.60 -14.11 1.03
CA CYS A 666 -3.24 -14.62 1.07
C CYS A 666 -2.94 -15.28 2.42
N HIS A 667 -3.20 -14.58 3.53
CA HIS A 667 -2.71 -14.97 4.86
C HIS A 667 -3.75 -15.66 5.76
N GLY A 668 -5.04 -15.61 5.42
CA GLY A 668 -6.13 -16.06 6.30
C GLY A 668 -6.65 -15.00 7.27
N ASP A 669 -7.66 -15.36 8.05
CA ASP A 669 -8.26 -14.51 9.09
C ASP A 669 -7.42 -14.44 10.38
N MET A 670 -7.89 -13.66 11.37
CA MET A 670 -7.18 -13.46 12.65
C MET A 670 -6.97 -14.77 13.44
N MET A 671 -7.95 -15.67 13.46
CA MET A 671 -7.84 -16.95 14.16
C MET A 671 -6.87 -17.89 13.43
N GLN A 672 -6.89 -17.90 12.11
CA GLN A 672 -5.98 -18.68 11.26
C GLN A 672 -4.53 -18.23 11.44
N VAL A 673 -4.28 -16.91 11.42
CA VAL A 673 -2.93 -16.33 11.61
C VAL A 673 -2.41 -16.57 13.03
N GLY A 674 -3.28 -16.55 14.04
CA GLY A 674 -2.92 -16.73 15.44
C GLY A 674 -2.63 -18.17 15.86
N SER A 675 -3.11 -19.16 15.10
CA SER A 675 -2.94 -20.59 15.35
C SER A 675 -1.53 -21.04 14.98
N ASP A 676 -0.57 -20.72 15.84
CA ASP A 676 0.86 -20.87 15.58
C ASP A 676 1.59 -21.88 16.49
N PHE A 677 2.83 -22.18 16.12
CA PHE A 677 3.68 -23.17 16.79
C PHE A 677 3.94 -22.90 18.30
N THR A 678 3.52 -21.75 18.84
CA THR A 678 3.68 -21.40 20.26
C THR A 678 2.42 -21.62 21.11
N ASP A 679 1.38 -22.25 20.55
CA ASP A 679 0.08 -22.41 21.20
C ASP A 679 0.12 -22.98 22.63
N ASN A 680 1.05 -23.91 22.90
CA ASN A 680 1.20 -24.59 24.19
C ASN A 680 2.29 -23.98 25.10
N VAL A 681 2.99 -22.93 24.65
CA VAL A 681 4.06 -22.27 25.42
C VAL A 681 3.45 -21.44 26.56
N THR A 682 3.95 -21.68 27.78
CA THR A 682 3.55 -20.93 28.98
C THR A 682 4.73 -20.85 29.97
N PRO A 683 4.66 -19.99 31.00
CA PRO A 683 5.66 -19.99 32.08
C PRO A 683 5.81 -21.33 32.80
N ASP A 684 4.75 -22.14 32.84
CA ASP A 684 4.75 -23.48 33.44
C ASP A 684 5.30 -24.57 32.48
N ASN A 685 5.40 -24.26 31.18
CA ASN A 685 5.82 -25.17 30.11
C ASN A 685 6.67 -24.43 29.05
N PRO A 686 7.86 -23.94 29.43
CA PRO A 686 8.70 -23.13 28.54
C PRO A 686 9.29 -23.98 27.41
N GLY A 687 9.27 -23.44 26.19
CA GLY A 687 9.86 -24.04 24.99
C GLY A 687 9.04 -25.17 24.36
N ASP A 688 7.77 -25.33 24.72
CA ASP A 688 6.85 -26.33 24.14
C ASP A 688 6.33 -25.90 22.76
N PHE A 689 7.27 -25.76 21.83
CA PHE A 689 7.01 -25.43 20.43
C PHE A 689 6.52 -26.68 19.68
N ASP A 690 5.35 -26.59 19.05
CA ASP A 690 4.80 -27.66 18.22
C ASP A 690 5.32 -27.51 16.78
N LEU A 691 6.40 -28.21 16.42
CA LEU A 691 7.08 -28.11 15.13
C LEU A 691 7.25 -29.52 14.51
N GLY A 692 6.64 -29.75 13.35
CA GLY A 692 6.94 -30.90 12.46
C GLY A 692 7.82 -30.50 11.28
N GLY A 693 8.30 -31.47 10.49
CA GLY A 693 9.33 -31.23 9.47
C GLY A 693 8.86 -30.68 8.11
N ASP A 694 7.58 -30.84 7.76
CA ASP A 694 6.95 -30.25 6.58
C ASP A 694 5.80 -29.36 7.05
N PHE A 695 5.92 -28.06 6.78
CA PHE A 695 4.99 -27.03 7.24
C PHE A 695 3.92 -26.70 6.19
N TYR A 696 3.96 -27.32 5.01
CA TYR A 696 3.07 -27.06 3.90
C TYR A 696 2.22 -28.28 3.52
N ASP A 697 2.58 -29.50 3.95
CA ASP A 697 1.75 -30.70 3.76
C ASP A 697 0.73 -30.93 4.90
N ILE A 698 -0.44 -30.30 4.75
CA ILE A 698 -1.60 -30.47 5.63
C ILE A 698 -2.19 -31.90 5.61
N THR A 699 -1.85 -32.72 4.61
CA THR A 699 -2.39 -34.08 4.46
C THR A 699 -1.58 -35.12 5.22
N ALA A 700 -0.28 -34.88 5.42
CA ALA A 700 0.60 -35.73 6.20
C ALA A 700 0.47 -35.49 7.71
N VAL A 701 0.29 -34.23 8.14
CA VAL A 701 0.20 -33.86 9.56
C VAL A 701 -0.91 -32.82 9.79
N PRO A 702 -2.19 -33.24 9.95
CA PRO A 702 -3.31 -32.31 10.11
C PRO A 702 -3.18 -31.34 11.30
N GLN A 703 -2.34 -31.67 12.28
CA GLN A 703 -2.09 -30.85 13.47
C GLN A 703 -1.02 -29.79 13.26
N GLN A 704 -0.24 -29.81 12.18
CA GLN A 704 0.89 -28.90 11.95
C GLN A 704 0.46 -27.43 12.10
N PRO A 705 1.00 -26.68 13.09
CA PRO A 705 0.63 -25.29 13.29
C PRO A 705 1.40 -24.37 12.35
N ARG A 706 0.91 -23.14 12.18
CA ARG A 706 1.60 -22.14 11.37
C ARG A 706 2.91 -21.73 12.03
N VAL A 707 3.93 -21.51 11.24
CA VAL A 707 5.16 -20.82 11.65
C VAL A 707 5.16 -19.44 10.98
N PRO A 708 4.86 -18.36 11.72
CA PRO A 708 4.92 -17.00 11.20
C PRO A 708 6.28 -16.73 10.52
N TRP A 709 6.30 -15.97 9.42
CA TRP A 709 7.48 -15.69 8.58
C TRP A 709 8.04 -16.86 7.77
N ALA A 710 7.78 -18.11 8.15
CA ALA A 710 8.16 -19.28 7.36
C ALA A 710 7.02 -19.71 6.45
N ASN A 711 5.80 -19.82 6.96
CA ASN A 711 4.58 -20.14 6.20
C ASN A 711 3.96 -18.90 5.54
N GLU A 712 4.76 -18.12 4.81
CA GLU A 712 4.22 -17.05 3.98
C GLU A 712 3.77 -17.59 2.62
N PRO A 713 2.70 -17.02 2.02
CA PRO A 713 2.30 -17.34 0.66
C PRO A 713 3.41 -17.09 -0.34
N GLY A 714 3.67 -18.09 -1.19
CA GLY A 714 4.58 -17.96 -2.33
C GLY A 714 3.83 -17.63 -3.62
N CYS A 715 4.57 -17.26 -4.66
CA CYS A 715 4.13 -17.13 -6.04
C CYS A 715 3.43 -18.41 -6.47
N GLY A 716 4.02 -19.57 -6.14
CA GLY A 716 3.45 -20.88 -6.45
C GLY A 716 2.06 -21.13 -5.82
N SER A 717 1.69 -20.42 -4.76
CA SER A 717 0.40 -20.58 -4.10
C SER A 717 -0.78 -20.12 -4.97
N CYS A 718 -0.55 -19.17 -5.87
CA CYS A 718 -1.55 -18.70 -6.84
C CYS A 718 -1.17 -18.98 -8.30
N HIS A 719 0.13 -18.96 -8.62
CA HIS A 719 0.68 -19.26 -9.94
C HIS A 719 1.10 -20.73 -10.00
N THR A 720 0.11 -21.62 -9.82
CA THR A 720 0.27 -23.06 -9.53
C THR A 720 0.79 -23.93 -10.69
N GLY A 721 1.42 -23.33 -11.70
CA GLY A 721 1.88 -23.98 -12.91
C GLY A 721 1.54 -23.16 -14.15
N ASP A 722 1.34 -23.84 -15.27
CA ASP A 722 1.21 -23.23 -16.59
C ASP A 722 -0.13 -23.60 -17.27
N ALA A 723 -0.33 -23.20 -18.53
CA ALA A 723 -1.59 -23.45 -19.22
C ALA A 723 -1.91 -24.94 -19.44
N MET A 724 -0.92 -25.83 -19.28
CA MET A 724 -1.07 -27.27 -19.51
C MET A 724 -1.23 -28.06 -18.20
N ASP A 725 -0.58 -27.61 -17.13
CA ASP A 725 -0.62 -28.23 -15.81
C ASP A 725 -0.65 -27.17 -14.72
N ASN A 726 -1.82 -26.99 -14.10
CA ASN A 726 -2.08 -26.07 -12.99
C ASN A 726 -3.19 -26.62 -12.09
N MET A 727 -3.43 -25.95 -10.96
CA MET A 727 -4.42 -26.39 -9.98
C MET A 727 -5.82 -25.80 -10.21
N ALA A 728 -6.07 -25.08 -11.31
CA ALA A 728 -7.39 -24.55 -11.60
C ALA A 728 -8.40 -25.70 -11.76
N GLY A 729 -9.47 -25.67 -10.96
CA GLY A 729 -10.49 -26.71 -10.95
C GLY A 729 -10.23 -27.87 -9.99
N MET A 730 -9.13 -27.84 -9.22
CA MET A 730 -8.99 -28.74 -8.07
C MET A 730 -10.00 -28.38 -6.98
N PRO A 731 -10.56 -29.35 -6.23
CA PRO A 731 -11.46 -29.07 -5.11
C PRO A 731 -10.84 -28.07 -4.14
N GLY A 732 -11.62 -27.15 -3.55
CA GLY A 732 -11.13 -26.17 -2.57
C GLY A 732 -10.29 -25.02 -3.17
N THR A 733 -9.98 -25.02 -4.47
CA THR A 733 -9.29 -23.89 -5.11
C THR A 733 -10.27 -22.81 -5.56
N VAL A 734 -9.88 -21.54 -5.40
CA VAL A 734 -10.62 -20.39 -5.92
C VAL A 734 -9.90 -19.87 -7.15
N VAL A 735 -10.45 -20.08 -8.33
CA VAL A 735 -9.80 -19.73 -9.61
C VAL A 735 -10.07 -18.28 -9.97
N ASN A 736 -9.10 -17.63 -10.60
CA ASN A 736 -9.28 -16.33 -11.18
C ASN A 736 -9.91 -16.45 -12.59
N PRO A 737 -11.15 -15.98 -12.82
CA PRO A 737 -11.79 -16.11 -14.13
C PRO A 737 -11.21 -15.14 -15.16
N ALA A 738 -10.76 -13.96 -14.71
CA ALA A 738 -10.15 -12.94 -15.56
C ALA A 738 -9.04 -12.17 -14.82
N ASP A 739 -8.07 -11.63 -15.55
CA ASP A 739 -6.99 -10.82 -15.00
C ASP A 739 -7.39 -9.37 -14.70
N THR A 740 -6.42 -8.56 -14.28
CA THR A 740 -6.61 -7.14 -13.95
C THR A 740 -7.07 -6.27 -15.13
N ASP A 741 -6.93 -6.77 -16.35
CA ASP A 741 -7.33 -6.12 -17.60
C ASP A 741 -8.57 -6.80 -18.21
N SER A 742 -9.30 -7.61 -17.42
CA SER A 742 -10.50 -8.35 -17.81
C SER A 742 -10.30 -9.40 -18.91
N ASN A 743 -9.06 -9.87 -19.12
CA ASN A 743 -8.79 -10.98 -20.04
C ASN A 743 -9.07 -12.32 -19.36
N PRO A 744 -9.62 -13.32 -20.06
CA PRO A 744 -9.79 -14.67 -19.54
C PRO A 744 -8.47 -15.24 -18.98
N ASP A 745 -8.51 -15.73 -17.75
CA ASP A 745 -7.34 -16.28 -17.05
C ASP A 745 -7.51 -17.79 -16.85
N ASN A 746 -8.42 -18.20 -15.96
CA ASN A 746 -8.77 -19.59 -15.65
C ASN A 746 -7.58 -20.52 -15.33
N ILE A 747 -6.38 -19.97 -15.09
CA ILE A 747 -5.15 -20.72 -14.81
C ILE A 747 -4.65 -20.37 -13.40
N ARG A 748 -4.65 -19.07 -13.06
CA ARG A 748 -4.18 -18.60 -11.75
C ARG A 748 -5.27 -18.70 -10.70
N LEU A 749 -4.87 -18.93 -9.46
CA LEU A 749 -5.77 -18.89 -8.31
C LEU A 749 -5.89 -17.45 -7.78
N PHE A 750 -7.04 -17.17 -7.18
CA PHE A 750 -7.34 -15.92 -6.51
C PHE A 750 -7.05 -15.98 -5.00
N LYS A 751 -6.96 -17.19 -4.44
CA LYS A 751 -6.73 -17.44 -3.02
C LYS A 751 -5.49 -18.32 -2.87
N ALA A 752 -4.58 -17.94 -1.97
CA ALA A 752 -3.28 -18.61 -1.81
C ALA A 752 -3.38 -19.94 -1.02
N TYR A 753 -4.52 -20.19 -0.41
CA TYR A 753 -4.82 -21.40 0.34
C TYR A 753 -6.17 -21.97 -0.10
N ARG A 754 -6.42 -23.22 0.25
CA ARG A 754 -7.66 -23.90 -0.13
C ARG A 754 -8.81 -23.45 0.77
N SER A 755 -10.00 -23.24 0.21
CA SER A 755 -11.19 -22.86 0.97
C SER A 755 -11.71 -23.94 1.91
N ASP A 756 -11.23 -25.18 1.77
CA ASP A 756 -11.48 -26.29 2.69
C ASP A 756 -10.36 -26.51 3.71
N ASP A 757 -9.39 -25.59 3.80
CA ASP A 757 -8.35 -25.57 4.82
C ASP A 757 -8.64 -24.53 5.90
N ASP A 758 -9.03 -25.01 7.08
CA ASP A 758 -9.36 -24.20 8.25
C ASP A 758 -8.16 -23.40 8.78
N LYS A 759 -6.92 -23.66 8.34
CA LYS A 759 -5.69 -22.98 8.80
C LYS A 759 -5.13 -21.94 7.86
N ALA A 760 -5.70 -21.84 6.65
CA ALA A 760 -5.13 -21.04 5.57
C ALA A 760 -3.66 -21.37 5.22
N THR A 761 -3.33 -22.66 5.14
CA THR A 761 -1.98 -23.10 4.77
C THR A 761 -1.70 -22.76 3.31
N PRO A 762 -0.59 -22.07 3.00
CA PRO A 762 -0.26 -21.73 1.62
C PRO A 762 -0.14 -22.97 0.72
N ILE A 763 -0.69 -22.89 -0.48
CA ILE A 763 -0.60 -23.94 -1.50
C ILE A 763 0.85 -24.03 -1.99
N VAL A 764 1.35 -25.26 -2.06
CA VAL A 764 2.60 -25.59 -2.76
C VAL A 764 2.25 -26.44 -3.99
N PRO A 765 2.45 -25.92 -5.22
CA PRO A 765 2.01 -26.62 -6.42
C PRO A 765 2.97 -27.74 -6.81
N SER A 766 2.45 -28.74 -7.51
CA SER A 766 3.28 -29.78 -8.14
C SER A 766 4.07 -29.25 -9.34
N ASN A 767 3.45 -28.39 -10.15
CA ASN A 767 4.14 -27.67 -11.22
C ASN A 767 4.71 -26.36 -10.69
N LYS A 768 6.03 -26.28 -10.62
CA LYS A 768 6.78 -25.17 -10.00
C LYS A 768 7.31 -24.15 -11.01
N ARG A 769 6.82 -24.11 -12.25
CA ARG A 769 7.32 -23.18 -13.31
C ARG A 769 7.40 -21.71 -12.86
N PHE A 770 6.44 -21.26 -12.06
CA PHE A 770 6.36 -19.90 -11.51
C PHE A 770 6.49 -19.85 -9.99
N ALA A 771 6.92 -20.94 -9.37
CA ALA A 771 7.19 -20.99 -7.95
C ALA A 771 8.61 -20.51 -7.66
N GLU A 772 8.83 -20.13 -6.41
CA GLU A 772 10.14 -19.83 -5.83
C GLU A 772 11.09 -21.05 -5.88
N ASN A 773 12.37 -20.77 -5.60
CA ASN A 773 13.34 -21.83 -5.32
C ASN A 773 12.79 -22.75 -4.23
N SER A 774 13.11 -24.03 -4.32
CA SER A 774 12.75 -25.02 -3.29
C SER A 774 13.99 -25.50 -2.57
N ILE A 775 13.84 -25.95 -1.33
CA ILE A 775 14.94 -26.55 -0.57
C ILE A 775 15.34 -27.86 -1.25
N GLU A 776 16.54 -27.88 -1.82
CA GLU A 776 17.10 -29.04 -2.50
C GLU A 776 17.86 -29.96 -1.54
N VAL A 777 18.11 -31.20 -1.98
CA VAL A 777 18.81 -32.24 -1.18
C VAL A 777 20.24 -31.86 -0.79
N ASP A 778 20.88 -31.00 -1.57
CA ASP A 778 22.24 -30.50 -1.37
C ASP A 778 22.29 -29.13 -0.68
N ASN A 779 21.15 -28.58 -0.27
CA ASN A 779 21.11 -27.32 0.47
C ASN A 779 21.99 -27.40 1.73
N PRO A 780 22.83 -26.38 2.02
CA PRO A 780 23.72 -26.40 3.18
C PRO A 780 23.04 -26.62 4.54
N ALA A 781 21.76 -26.26 4.67
CA ALA A 781 21.00 -26.46 5.90
C ALA A 781 20.51 -27.91 6.09
N VAL A 782 20.49 -28.73 5.03
CA VAL A 782 19.91 -30.08 5.00
C VAL A 782 20.88 -31.15 5.50
N THR A 783 20.38 -32.11 6.29
CA THR A 783 21.20 -33.14 6.96
C THR A 783 21.31 -34.46 6.17
N GLY A 784 20.59 -34.58 5.04
CA GLY A 784 20.62 -35.75 4.16
C GLY A 784 19.35 -35.88 3.30
N PRO A 785 19.25 -36.92 2.46
CA PRO A 785 18.14 -37.08 1.51
C PRO A 785 16.76 -37.41 2.12
N GLU A 786 16.72 -37.71 3.42
CA GLU A 786 15.48 -37.98 4.17
C GLU A 786 15.05 -36.76 5.01
N ASP A 787 15.69 -35.61 4.82
CA ASP A 787 15.38 -34.39 5.55
C ASP A 787 14.00 -33.86 5.11
N PRO A 788 13.07 -33.64 6.05
CA PRO A 788 11.69 -33.31 5.72
C PRO A 788 11.51 -31.92 5.12
N ARG A 789 12.55 -31.07 5.15
CA ARG A 789 12.55 -29.76 4.50
C ARG A 789 12.62 -29.83 2.98
N ILE A 790 13.16 -30.92 2.43
CA ILE A 790 13.41 -31.04 0.99
C ILE A 790 12.08 -30.90 0.23
N GLY A 791 12.05 -29.97 -0.73
CA GLY A 791 10.88 -29.68 -1.55
C GLY A 791 10.02 -28.52 -1.04
N ASN A 792 10.22 -28.04 0.19
CA ASN A 792 9.54 -26.85 0.71
C ASN A 792 9.95 -25.61 -0.09
N PRO A 793 9.03 -24.66 -0.35
CA PRO A 793 9.38 -23.41 -1.01
C PRO A 793 10.25 -22.53 -0.11
N MET A 794 11.16 -21.78 -0.72
CA MET A 794 11.90 -20.68 -0.11
C MET A 794 11.09 -19.38 -0.24
N LEU A 795 11.40 -18.36 0.58
CA LEU A 795 10.70 -17.09 0.54
C LEU A 795 11.00 -16.31 -0.74
N TYR A 796 9.97 -15.66 -1.26
CA TYR A 796 10.06 -14.81 -2.45
C TYR A 796 11.14 -13.73 -2.35
N ARG A 797 11.20 -13.01 -1.22
CA ARG A 797 12.13 -11.88 -1.00
C ARG A 797 13.62 -12.23 -1.10
N VAL A 798 13.97 -13.49 -0.84
CA VAL A 798 15.36 -13.99 -0.97
C VAL A 798 15.56 -14.89 -2.18
N SER A 799 14.50 -15.17 -2.94
CA SER A 799 14.56 -16.08 -4.09
C SER A 799 15.24 -15.43 -5.29
N VAL A 800 15.93 -16.25 -6.07
CA VAL A 800 16.69 -15.83 -7.25
C VAL A 800 16.31 -16.65 -8.48
N GLY A 801 16.32 -15.98 -9.64
CA GLY A 801 16.03 -16.55 -10.94
C GLY A 801 16.99 -16.04 -12.01
N HIS A 802 16.95 -16.66 -13.20
CA HIS A 802 17.69 -16.25 -14.40
C HIS A 802 19.15 -15.82 -14.12
N GLU A 803 19.99 -16.79 -13.75
CA GLU A 803 21.43 -16.60 -13.44
C GLU A 803 21.71 -15.75 -12.18
N GLY A 804 20.84 -15.84 -11.16
CA GLY A 804 21.10 -15.27 -9.83
C GLY A 804 20.51 -13.88 -9.58
N ILE A 805 19.65 -13.39 -10.47
CA ILE A 805 18.92 -12.13 -10.25
C ILE A 805 17.75 -12.41 -9.30
N PHE A 806 17.67 -11.65 -8.21
CA PHE A 806 16.60 -11.82 -7.23
C PHE A 806 15.22 -11.50 -7.82
N CYS A 807 14.20 -12.25 -7.38
CA CYS A 807 12.86 -12.17 -7.95
C CYS A 807 12.25 -10.76 -7.84
N GLU A 808 12.51 -10.06 -6.73
CA GLU A 808 12.03 -8.70 -6.49
C GLU A 808 12.60 -7.68 -7.50
N ALA A 809 13.76 -7.94 -8.11
CA ALA A 809 14.36 -7.08 -9.13
C ALA A 809 13.47 -6.98 -10.37
N CYS A 810 12.82 -8.09 -10.70
CA CYS A 810 11.99 -8.22 -11.88
C CYS A 810 10.52 -7.93 -11.57
N HIS A 811 10.06 -8.26 -10.36
CA HIS A 811 8.64 -8.26 -10.02
C HIS A 811 8.23 -7.13 -9.05
N GLY A 812 9.17 -6.44 -8.40
CA GLY A 812 8.92 -5.46 -7.35
C GLY A 812 9.01 -6.07 -5.94
N ALA A 813 8.94 -5.24 -4.90
CA ALA A 813 9.01 -5.70 -3.52
C ALA A 813 7.77 -6.52 -3.11
N THR A 814 7.92 -7.36 -2.09
CA THR A 814 6.80 -8.05 -1.43
C THR A 814 5.69 -7.02 -1.04
N HIS A 815 4.42 -7.33 -1.33
CA HIS A 815 3.24 -6.42 -1.26
C HIS A 815 3.17 -5.23 -2.26
N GLY A 816 4.28 -4.88 -2.91
CA GLY A 816 4.38 -3.86 -3.96
C GLY A 816 4.54 -4.40 -5.39
N ILE A 817 4.18 -5.67 -5.64
CA ILE A 817 4.42 -6.37 -6.90
C ILE A 817 3.84 -5.61 -8.10
N TRP A 818 4.67 -5.33 -9.09
CA TRP A 818 4.29 -4.52 -10.24
C TRP A 818 3.24 -5.16 -11.15
N PRO A 819 2.44 -4.35 -11.86
CA PRO A 819 2.41 -2.88 -11.80
C PRO A 819 1.46 -2.34 -10.73
N ASN A 820 1.72 -1.12 -10.28
CA ASN A 820 0.69 -0.29 -9.66
C ASN A 820 -0.25 0.28 -10.77
N LYS A 821 -1.57 0.32 -10.53
CA LYS A 821 -2.55 0.83 -11.51
C LYS A 821 -2.36 2.32 -11.81
N HIS A 822 -2.00 3.13 -10.83
CA HIS A 822 -1.74 4.55 -11.02
C HIS A 822 -0.39 4.77 -11.72
N ASP A 823 -0.41 5.33 -12.94
CA ASP A 823 0.78 5.44 -13.78
C ASP A 823 1.93 6.22 -13.13
N ALA A 824 1.60 7.24 -12.35
CA ALA A 824 2.59 8.10 -11.70
C ALA A 824 3.03 7.63 -10.31
N ALA A 825 2.50 6.51 -9.80
CA ALA A 825 2.90 5.98 -8.49
C ALA A 825 4.39 5.61 -8.48
N ASN A 826 5.06 5.93 -7.38
CA ASN A 826 6.48 5.67 -7.16
C ASN A 826 6.87 4.20 -7.39
N ASP A 827 5.98 3.24 -7.10
CA ASP A 827 6.24 1.82 -7.37
C ASP A 827 6.58 1.56 -8.84
N ASN A 828 5.98 2.29 -9.78
CA ASN A 828 6.21 2.08 -11.21
C ASN A 828 7.53 2.71 -11.71
N VAL A 829 8.20 3.56 -10.92
CA VAL A 829 9.36 4.35 -11.36
C VAL A 829 10.51 3.46 -11.80
N ALA A 830 10.90 2.47 -10.98
CA ALA A 830 12.01 1.57 -11.32
C ALA A 830 11.76 0.82 -12.64
N ALA A 831 10.57 0.24 -12.81
CA ALA A 831 10.19 -0.46 -14.04
C ALA A 831 10.23 0.47 -15.26
N ASN A 832 9.66 1.68 -15.14
CA ASN A 832 9.70 2.69 -16.20
C ASN A 832 11.15 3.08 -16.58
N GLN A 833 12.05 3.25 -15.60
CA GLN A 833 13.45 3.61 -15.84
C GLN A 833 14.25 2.47 -16.49
N LEU A 834 13.94 1.22 -16.15
CA LEU A 834 14.69 0.04 -16.60
C LEU A 834 14.28 -0.43 -18.01
N GLN A 835 12.97 -0.56 -18.27
CA GLN A 835 12.44 -1.12 -19.51
C GLN A 835 11.57 -0.15 -20.33
N GLY A 836 11.30 1.06 -19.82
CA GLY A 836 10.51 2.08 -20.53
C GLY A 836 9.00 1.96 -20.35
N HIS A 837 8.52 1.01 -19.55
CA HIS A 837 7.11 0.86 -19.21
C HIS A 837 6.92 0.22 -17.83
N LYS A 838 5.76 0.46 -17.21
CA LYS A 838 5.38 -0.16 -15.94
C LYS A 838 5.10 -1.66 -16.09
N GLY A 839 5.23 -2.39 -15.00
CA GLY A 839 5.00 -3.83 -14.93
C GLY A 839 6.28 -4.59 -14.61
N THR A 840 6.16 -5.91 -14.54
CA THR A 840 7.31 -6.80 -14.32
C THR A 840 8.34 -6.61 -15.43
N ILE A 841 9.63 -6.67 -15.09
CA ILE A 841 10.73 -6.56 -16.05
C ILE A 841 10.74 -7.80 -16.93
N ILE A 842 10.37 -7.62 -18.19
CA ILE A 842 10.34 -8.71 -19.18
C ILE A 842 11.07 -8.36 -20.48
N GLU A 843 11.48 -7.09 -20.66
CA GLU A 843 12.26 -6.69 -21.80
C GLU A 843 13.70 -7.20 -21.67
N CYS A 844 14.06 -8.21 -22.47
CA CYS A 844 15.41 -8.80 -22.46
C CYS A 844 16.49 -7.74 -22.70
N SER A 845 16.15 -6.69 -23.47
CA SER A 845 17.03 -5.56 -23.74
C SER A 845 17.45 -4.78 -22.48
N THR A 846 16.75 -4.94 -21.36
CA THR A 846 17.16 -4.37 -20.07
C THR A 846 18.57 -4.84 -19.72
N CYS A 847 18.83 -6.15 -19.79
CA CYS A 847 20.12 -6.74 -19.42
C CYS A 847 20.98 -7.08 -20.63
N HIS A 848 20.37 -7.51 -21.73
CA HIS A 848 21.07 -8.01 -22.90
C HIS A 848 21.30 -6.92 -23.96
N GLU A 849 22.43 -7.04 -24.67
CA GLU A 849 22.73 -6.27 -25.86
C GLU A 849 22.74 -7.15 -27.11
N GLY A 850 22.26 -6.59 -28.22
CA GLY A 850 22.21 -7.28 -29.49
C GLY A 850 21.05 -8.27 -29.56
N ASP A 851 21.19 -9.21 -30.48
CA ASP A 851 20.13 -10.16 -30.85
C ASP A 851 20.42 -11.53 -30.24
N LEU A 852 19.57 -11.93 -29.30
CA LEU A 852 19.62 -13.22 -28.58
C LEU A 852 19.23 -14.42 -29.46
N GLY A 853 18.64 -14.18 -30.63
CA GLY A 853 18.04 -15.22 -31.45
C GLY A 853 16.81 -15.83 -30.81
N ASN A 854 16.34 -16.92 -31.41
CA ASN A 854 15.23 -17.70 -30.88
C ASN A 854 15.78 -18.65 -29.80
N THR A 855 15.29 -18.52 -28.57
CA THR A 855 15.68 -19.32 -27.40
C THR A 855 14.53 -19.37 -26.41
N LEU A 856 14.45 -20.45 -25.63
CA LEU A 856 13.54 -20.59 -24.47
C LEU A 856 14.31 -20.47 -23.13
N GLY A 857 15.56 -19.99 -23.17
CA GLY A 857 16.42 -19.86 -21.99
C GLY A 857 16.13 -18.63 -21.12
N GLY A 858 15.06 -17.88 -21.39
CA GLY A 858 14.64 -16.77 -20.55
C GLY A 858 13.99 -17.25 -19.24
N PRO A 859 13.70 -16.32 -18.32
CA PRO A 859 13.01 -16.63 -17.08
C PRO A 859 11.68 -17.34 -17.36
N HIS A 860 11.33 -18.37 -16.58
CA HIS A 860 10.11 -19.18 -16.74
C HIS A 860 9.92 -19.86 -18.12
N GLY A 861 10.97 -19.94 -18.94
CA GLY A 861 10.89 -20.43 -20.32
C GLY A 861 10.48 -19.36 -21.34
N MET A 862 10.50 -18.08 -20.96
CA MET A 862 10.22 -16.97 -21.88
C MET A 862 11.22 -16.92 -23.03
N HIS A 863 10.76 -16.44 -24.18
CA HIS A 863 11.57 -16.22 -25.37
C HIS A 863 11.64 -14.74 -25.75
N PRO A 864 12.73 -14.29 -26.39
CA PRO A 864 12.79 -12.96 -26.99
C PRO A 864 11.72 -12.78 -28.06
N VAL A 865 11.17 -11.56 -28.16
CA VAL A 865 10.19 -11.18 -29.17
C VAL A 865 10.69 -9.90 -29.84
N GLY A 866 10.99 -9.97 -31.14
CA GLY A 866 11.54 -8.84 -31.89
C GLY A 866 11.45 -9.02 -33.40
N ASN A 867 11.48 -7.91 -34.14
CA ASN A 867 11.03 -7.88 -35.54
C ASN A 867 11.83 -8.77 -36.51
N THR A 868 13.14 -8.94 -36.33
CA THR A 868 14.02 -9.51 -37.37
C THR A 868 14.26 -11.02 -37.24
N ARG A 869 14.74 -11.52 -36.09
CA ARG A 869 15.04 -12.96 -35.92
C ARG A 869 13.86 -13.82 -35.46
N PHE A 870 12.85 -13.23 -34.83
CA PHE A 870 11.65 -13.99 -34.46
C PHE A 870 10.91 -14.44 -35.71
N ALA A 871 10.58 -13.52 -36.62
CA ALA A 871 9.83 -13.84 -37.85
C ALA A 871 10.65 -14.58 -38.91
N ASP A 872 11.94 -14.25 -39.08
CA ASP A 872 12.75 -14.70 -40.23
C ASP A 872 13.93 -15.62 -39.83
N GLY A 873 13.98 -16.09 -38.57
CA GLY A 873 15.17 -16.71 -37.94
C GLY A 873 14.97 -18.08 -37.30
N GLY A 874 13.96 -18.86 -37.69
CA GLY A 874 13.77 -20.24 -37.23
C GLY A 874 12.79 -20.43 -36.06
N HIS A 875 11.86 -19.49 -35.84
CA HIS A 875 10.78 -19.62 -34.86
C HIS A 875 9.86 -20.82 -35.18
N GLY A 876 9.50 -21.02 -36.46
CA GLY A 876 8.72 -22.20 -36.89
C GLY A 876 9.41 -23.51 -36.52
N ASP A 877 10.69 -23.67 -36.90
CA ASP A 877 11.50 -24.84 -36.51
C ASP A 877 11.56 -25.01 -34.98
N MET A 878 11.66 -23.91 -34.22
CA MET A 878 11.66 -23.96 -32.75
C MET A 878 10.31 -24.45 -32.21
N ALA A 879 9.20 -23.95 -32.74
CA ALA A 879 7.84 -24.34 -32.34
C ALA A 879 7.56 -25.81 -32.67
N GLU A 880 7.96 -26.29 -33.85
CA GLU A 880 7.83 -27.70 -34.24
C GLU A 880 8.57 -28.64 -33.29
N ASN A 881 9.79 -28.27 -32.90
CA ASN A 881 10.65 -29.09 -32.05
C ASN A 881 10.32 -29.00 -30.55
N ASN A 882 9.64 -27.94 -30.10
CA ASN A 882 9.39 -27.64 -28.68
C ASN A 882 7.92 -27.34 -28.39
N SER A 883 6.99 -27.93 -29.13
CA SER A 883 5.56 -27.64 -29.05
C SER A 883 4.97 -27.72 -27.62
N GLY A 884 5.49 -28.62 -26.77
CA GLY A 884 5.09 -28.70 -25.36
C GLY A 884 5.42 -27.44 -24.55
N GLU A 885 6.60 -26.86 -24.73
CA GLU A 885 6.99 -25.63 -24.04
C GLU A 885 6.19 -24.43 -24.56
N CYS A 886 5.89 -24.39 -25.86
CA CYS A 886 5.01 -23.36 -26.42
C CYS A 886 3.59 -23.47 -25.84
N LYS A 887 3.04 -24.68 -25.75
CA LYS A 887 1.71 -24.94 -25.17
C LYS A 887 1.62 -24.53 -23.70
N ALA A 888 2.71 -24.59 -22.94
CA ALA A 888 2.74 -24.14 -21.55
C ALA A 888 2.30 -22.67 -21.39
N CYS A 889 2.62 -21.79 -22.34
CA CYS A 889 2.23 -20.38 -22.29
C CYS A 889 1.08 -20.05 -23.26
N HIS A 890 1.06 -20.65 -24.45
CA HIS A 890 0.09 -20.35 -25.51
C HIS A 890 -1.15 -21.25 -25.47
N GLY A 891 -1.23 -22.16 -24.51
CA GLY A 891 -2.37 -23.05 -24.30
C GLY A 891 -2.33 -24.31 -25.16
N PRO A 892 -3.15 -25.33 -24.81
CA PRO A 892 -3.20 -26.61 -25.52
C PRO A 892 -3.67 -26.47 -26.96
N ASP A 893 -4.47 -25.44 -27.26
CA ASP A 893 -5.02 -25.14 -28.57
C ASP A 893 -4.20 -24.10 -29.36
N GLY A 894 -3.14 -23.53 -28.76
CA GLY A 894 -2.28 -22.55 -29.40
C GLY A 894 -2.96 -21.20 -29.66
N LEU A 895 -4.12 -20.93 -29.06
CA LEU A 895 -4.85 -19.66 -29.25
C LEU A 895 -4.36 -18.53 -28.33
N GLY A 896 -3.36 -18.81 -27.49
CA GLY A 896 -2.84 -17.87 -26.52
C GLY A 896 -3.58 -17.96 -25.18
N THR A 897 -2.88 -17.58 -24.12
CA THR A 897 -3.46 -17.45 -22.78
C THR A 897 -2.97 -16.15 -22.14
N VAL A 898 -3.41 -15.87 -20.93
CA VAL A 898 -2.91 -14.75 -20.14
C VAL A 898 -1.38 -14.77 -19.93
N LEU A 899 -0.75 -15.95 -20.06
CA LEU A 899 0.71 -16.12 -19.98
C LEU A 899 1.44 -15.67 -21.26
N SER A 900 0.78 -15.67 -22.42
CA SER A 900 1.35 -15.23 -23.71
C SER A 900 0.99 -13.80 -24.08
N ARG A 901 0.54 -13.00 -23.11
CA ARG A 901 0.06 -11.63 -23.37
C ARG A 901 1.19 -10.65 -23.68
N MET A 902 0.95 -9.72 -24.58
CA MET A 902 1.89 -8.64 -24.89
C MET A 902 1.93 -7.61 -23.77
N ALA A 903 3.08 -7.39 -23.13
CA ALA A 903 3.21 -6.36 -22.09
C ALA A 903 3.23 -4.93 -22.63
N VAL A 904 3.61 -4.77 -23.91
CA VAL A 904 3.62 -3.52 -24.66
C VAL A 904 3.15 -3.76 -26.08
N THR A 905 2.63 -2.71 -26.73
CA THR A 905 2.26 -2.79 -28.15
C THR A 905 3.50 -3.07 -28.99
N ARG A 906 3.43 -4.09 -29.85
CA ARG A 906 4.53 -4.51 -30.73
C ARG A 906 4.05 -4.69 -32.15
N ASN A 907 4.94 -4.41 -33.10
CA ASN A 907 4.76 -4.75 -34.50
C ASN A 907 5.63 -5.97 -34.81
N LEU A 908 5.00 -7.03 -35.28
CA LEU A 908 5.68 -8.28 -35.64
C LEU A 908 5.50 -8.54 -37.13
N GLU A 909 6.55 -9.03 -37.78
CA GLU A 909 6.50 -9.52 -39.16
C GLU A 909 5.66 -10.81 -39.26
N CYS A 910 4.99 -11.01 -40.39
CA CYS A 910 4.20 -12.20 -40.68
C CYS A 910 4.68 -12.85 -41.97
N ASP A 911 4.55 -14.17 -42.06
CA ASP A 911 4.92 -14.93 -43.26
C ASP A 911 3.77 -15.03 -44.29
N SER A 912 2.53 -14.79 -43.86
CA SER A 912 1.33 -15.06 -44.64
C SER A 912 0.23 -14.02 -44.40
N SER A 913 -0.69 -13.95 -45.36
CA SER A 913 -1.86 -13.07 -45.25
C SER A 913 -2.90 -13.71 -44.34
N THR A 914 -3.11 -13.12 -43.16
CA THR A 914 -4.14 -13.52 -42.20
C THR A 914 -5.14 -12.37 -41.96
N ALA A 915 -6.14 -12.59 -41.10
CA ALA A 915 -7.04 -11.51 -40.69
C ALA A 915 -6.31 -10.40 -39.91
N PHE A 916 -5.26 -10.76 -39.15
CA PHE A 916 -4.44 -9.83 -38.37
C PHE A 916 -3.25 -9.28 -39.16
N CYS A 917 -2.88 -9.95 -40.26
CA CYS A 917 -1.82 -9.53 -41.18
C CYS A 917 -2.34 -9.46 -42.62
N PRO A 918 -3.26 -8.53 -42.94
CA PRO A 918 -3.98 -8.53 -44.21
C PRO A 918 -3.07 -8.35 -45.43
N ASP A 919 -1.96 -7.64 -45.27
CA ASP A 919 -1.00 -7.38 -46.34
C ASP A 919 0.15 -8.40 -46.38
N GLY A 920 0.17 -9.37 -45.45
CA GLY A 920 1.20 -10.41 -45.35
C GLY A 920 2.62 -9.87 -45.09
N ASN A 921 2.73 -8.72 -44.41
CA ASN A 921 4.02 -8.10 -44.09
C ASN A 921 4.23 -7.96 -42.57
N SER A 922 3.33 -7.27 -41.88
CA SER A 922 3.42 -7.06 -40.43
C SER A 922 2.05 -6.88 -39.79
N ALA A 923 1.90 -7.33 -38.54
CA ALA A 923 0.73 -7.15 -37.70
C ALA A 923 1.10 -6.36 -36.44
N THR A 924 0.20 -5.49 -36.00
CA THR A 924 0.31 -4.78 -34.72
C THR A 924 -0.46 -5.56 -33.66
N PHE A 925 0.25 -5.94 -32.60
CA PHE A 925 -0.32 -6.55 -31.41
C PHE A 925 -0.34 -5.50 -30.31
N GLU A 926 -1.54 -5.13 -29.86
CA GLU A 926 -1.68 -4.18 -28.78
C GLU A 926 -1.28 -4.79 -27.44
N LYS A 927 -0.86 -3.94 -26.51
CA LYS A 927 -0.67 -4.33 -25.11
C LYS A 927 -1.92 -5.06 -24.58
N GLY A 928 -1.69 -6.13 -23.82
CA GLY A 928 -2.73 -6.98 -23.21
C GLY A 928 -3.22 -8.10 -24.12
N TYR A 929 -2.95 -8.05 -25.43
CA TYR A 929 -3.39 -9.08 -26.36
C TYR A 929 -2.70 -10.42 -26.08
N MET A 930 -3.49 -11.48 -25.88
CA MET A 930 -3.01 -12.85 -25.71
C MET A 930 -2.61 -13.41 -27.08
N VAL A 931 -1.30 -13.52 -27.33
CA VAL A 931 -0.82 -13.94 -28.65
C VAL A 931 -0.92 -15.45 -28.79
N GLY A 932 -1.56 -15.91 -29.87
CA GLY A 932 -1.60 -17.29 -30.31
C GLY A 932 -0.75 -17.54 -31.54
N CYS A 933 -0.93 -18.71 -32.12
CA CYS A 933 -0.26 -19.14 -33.35
C CYS A 933 -1.03 -18.72 -34.61
N VAL A 934 -2.36 -18.61 -34.48
CA VAL A 934 -3.30 -18.46 -35.61
C VAL A 934 -3.34 -17.06 -36.21
N GLU A 935 -2.74 -16.11 -35.53
CA GLU A 935 -2.63 -14.72 -35.96
C GLU A 935 -1.62 -14.58 -37.09
N CYS A 936 -0.61 -15.44 -37.13
CA CYS A 936 0.47 -15.42 -38.12
C CYS A 936 0.46 -16.64 -39.04
N HIS A 937 0.07 -17.83 -38.58
CA HIS A 937 0.11 -19.08 -39.35
C HIS A 937 -1.21 -19.86 -39.26
N GLU A 938 -1.37 -20.92 -40.07
CA GLU A 938 -2.40 -21.94 -39.79
C GLU A 938 -2.02 -22.67 -38.48
N ASN A 939 -2.99 -23.12 -37.67
CA ASN A 939 -2.71 -23.65 -36.32
C ASN A 939 -1.96 -25.01 -36.36
N GLU A 940 -0.65 -24.99 -36.59
CA GLU A 940 0.17 -26.19 -36.80
C GLU A 940 0.41 -27.01 -35.52
N ILE A 941 0.18 -26.41 -34.35
CA ILE A 941 0.39 -27.04 -33.02
C ILE A 941 -0.65 -28.14 -32.70
N ASN A 942 -1.70 -28.26 -33.52
CA ASN A 942 -2.80 -29.22 -33.38
C ASN A 942 -3.01 -30.13 -34.61
N HIS A 943 -1.96 -30.43 -35.38
CA HIS A 943 -2.02 -31.46 -36.42
C HIS A 943 -2.05 -32.89 -35.85
N ASP A 944 -3.15 -33.27 -35.21
CA ASP A 944 -3.58 -34.67 -34.96
C ASP A 944 -5.00 -34.91 -35.48
#